data_AF-A0A3M7BCZ9-F1
#
_entry.id   AF-A0A3M7BCZ9-F1
#
_cell.length_a   1.000
_cell.length_b   1.000
_cell.length_c   1.000
_cell.angle_alpha   90.00
_cell.angle_beta   90.00
_cell.angle_gamma   90.00
#
_symmetry.space_group_name_H-M   'P 1'
#
loop_
_entity.id
_entity.type
_entity.pdbx_description
1 polymer ?
#
loop_
_entity_poly.entity_id
_entity_poly.type
_entity_poly.pdbx_seq_one_letter_code
_entity_poly.pdbx_strand_id
1 'polypeptide(L)'
;METTIRPHSFGAGQHHHRNIPTTATSHPNDPIPSEPKDIRLLKVSPQMRAKFNSMTSPRSSGESLSVATDETTDSEAPSTPPTEPADLNEVTDKLDELPINSPNRTKKRRASTTLATNSDDIRKLLGDGKGTTFLQEYCCGDGCCMVEALPAPAGQPQHVFVEQPDNDAYRFLRLNIGSLTLDTDLTKIVDPPEQKMSFSGLRRQSINEKFPDELKHEHNREAVDMFPPTYMKPHPPYSIFNAPVYGARELTKPGAEKRTFHFDLDVTDYPEEGGVDFKVGGAVGVCPPNDPYVVEDIMDQLGIPRFQRDKPVRMHTPGGRWPTIWGDEQSRTLVTTRREILTWTVDIASAPPTKPMFRLLADHATAPNEKKILTFLASAQGQAAFCDLRTGPHITLQQLLHAFPSSKPPLEQLCGALNQLMPRFYSLSNDPHVSSAREGLAGRRLIETAVTIHETPAFTGEQRTGVGSGFLERIAKKFVAAETKACRDAESSGSPAPTPGVAGRRLNLQVPMFRGLMANPLSKEFVSDGPMVLIGAGVGMAPFRGFILNRLKNANCANKIWLIQGIRDSMLDEIYQGELGVHEKEIKKVVQSRGTTAGAAGGGGAAATEPPVDAAKDDGVEDHPDDHLPSRTTDAKNQAKVAKYVQDEVRLQADIVWFVANAVDGRIFVCGSTKGMGEGVESALLDVAMDKGGLDLETAKMFWEGKRGAGQFIAETW
;
A
#
# COMPACT_ATOMS: atom_id res chain seq x y z
N MET A 1 -39.63 63.92 14.10
CA MET A 1 -38.48 64.16 15.02
C MET A 1 -37.30 63.41 14.46
N GLU A 2 -36.17 64.09 14.32
CA GLU A 2 -34.99 63.60 13.58
C GLU A 2 -34.18 62.60 14.41
N THR A 3 -33.39 61.75 13.74
CA THR A 3 -31.94 61.68 14.02
C THR A 3 -31.16 60.96 12.89
N THR A 4 -30.76 61.77 11.92
CA THR A 4 -29.41 61.86 11.34
C THR A 4 -28.51 60.60 11.25
N ILE A 5 -28.23 60.20 10.00
CA ILE A 5 -27.11 59.32 9.61
C ILE A 5 -25.79 60.10 9.61
N ARG A 6 -24.69 59.50 10.09
CA ARG A 6 -23.30 59.85 9.71
C ARG A 6 -22.43 58.60 9.55
N PRO A 7 -21.50 58.56 8.58
CA PRO A 7 -20.62 57.42 8.34
C PRO A 7 -19.35 57.49 9.18
N HIS A 8 -18.80 56.32 9.56
CA HIS A 8 -17.46 56.21 10.12
C HIS A 8 -16.47 55.56 9.15
N SER A 9 -15.28 56.14 9.08
CA SER A 9 -14.17 55.83 8.19
C SER A 9 -13.48 54.51 8.53
N PHE A 10 -13.06 53.76 7.51
CA PHE A 10 -12.12 52.65 7.67
C PHE A 10 -10.74 53.17 8.11
N GLY A 11 -10.27 52.71 9.27
CA GLY A 11 -8.88 52.79 9.68
C GLY A 11 -8.26 51.39 9.68
N ALA A 12 -7.11 51.21 9.04
CA ALA A 12 -6.39 49.94 9.05
C ALA A 12 -5.80 49.67 10.45
N GLY A 13 -6.30 48.64 11.14
CA GLY A 13 -5.81 48.18 12.43
C GLY A 13 -5.32 46.73 12.34
N GLN A 14 -4.08 46.49 12.72
CA GLN A 14 -3.50 45.15 12.79
C GLN A 14 -4.26 44.30 13.83
N HIS A 15 -4.62 43.07 13.46
CA HIS A 15 -5.22 42.14 14.42
C HIS A 15 -4.14 41.63 15.38
N HIS A 16 -4.29 41.93 16.67
CA HIS A 16 -3.54 41.28 17.75
C HIS A 16 -4.43 40.23 18.43
N HIS A 17 -3.91 39.01 18.57
CA HIS A 17 -4.60 37.92 19.23
C HIS A 17 -4.68 38.16 20.75
N ARG A 18 -5.81 38.73 21.20
CA ARG A 18 -6.17 38.74 22.62
C ARG A 18 -6.52 37.31 23.06
N ASN A 19 -5.57 36.64 23.71
CA ASN A 19 -5.72 35.74 24.87
C ASN A 19 -4.58 34.70 24.90
N ILE A 20 -3.41 35.11 25.40
CA ILE A 20 -2.36 34.20 25.87
C ILE A 20 -2.28 34.37 27.40
N PRO A 21 -2.32 33.30 28.22
CA PRO A 21 -2.14 33.42 29.67
C PRO A 21 -0.68 33.79 30.01
N THR A 22 -0.47 34.91 30.70
CA THR A 22 0.86 35.34 31.15
C THR A 22 1.26 34.64 32.45
N THR A 23 2.48 34.10 32.51
CA THR A 23 3.09 33.60 33.75
C THR A 23 3.99 34.67 34.39
N ALA A 24 4.44 34.45 35.63
CA ALA A 24 5.25 35.43 36.38
C ALA A 24 6.65 35.70 35.78
N THR A 25 7.03 35.03 34.69
CA THR A 25 8.31 35.17 33.99
C THR A 25 8.18 35.69 32.54
N SER A 26 6.97 36.03 32.08
CA SER A 26 6.72 36.55 30.72
C SER A 26 7.05 38.05 30.60
N HIS A 27 7.68 38.48 29.50
CA HIS A 27 7.92 39.91 29.22
C HIS A 27 6.83 40.44 28.25
N PRO A 28 6.38 41.71 28.36
CA PRO A 28 5.22 42.20 27.57
C PRO A 28 5.34 42.13 26.04
N ASN A 29 6.57 42.04 25.51
CA ASN A 29 6.86 41.95 24.08
C ASN A 29 7.48 40.61 23.66
N ASP A 30 7.61 39.64 24.58
CA ASP A 30 8.13 38.30 24.30
C ASP A 30 7.43 37.26 25.20
N PRO A 31 6.47 36.48 24.66
CA PRO A 31 5.70 35.52 25.43
C PRO A 31 6.45 34.20 25.70
N ILE A 32 7.70 34.04 25.23
CA ILE A 32 8.48 32.80 25.41
C ILE A 32 9.20 32.81 26.77
N PRO A 33 8.98 31.83 27.67
CA PRO A 33 9.74 31.73 28.91
C PRO A 33 11.18 31.27 28.63
N SER A 34 12.18 32.08 28.98
CA SER A 34 13.60 31.70 28.93
C SER A 34 14.10 31.17 30.27
N GLU A 35 14.97 30.15 30.26
CA GLU A 35 15.63 29.64 31.46
C GLU A 35 16.53 30.69 32.17
N PRO A 36 16.66 30.63 33.51
CA PRO A 36 17.48 31.57 34.28
C PRO A 36 18.98 31.42 33.96
N LYS A 37 19.63 32.53 33.58
CA LYS A 37 20.98 32.55 32.97
C LYS A 37 22.17 32.30 33.91
N ASP A 38 21.95 32.01 35.20
CA ASP A 38 23.02 31.87 36.20
C ASP A 38 22.99 30.50 36.91
N ILE A 39 23.41 29.45 36.19
CA ILE A 39 23.89 28.20 36.81
C ILE A 39 25.39 28.09 36.56
N ARG A 40 26.20 28.12 37.62
CA ARG A 40 27.65 27.99 37.54
C ARG A 40 28.06 26.57 37.12
N LEU A 41 28.32 26.38 35.83
CA LEU A 41 28.89 25.15 35.28
C LEU A 41 30.29 24.88 35.84
N LEU A 42 30.40 23.87 36.70
CA LEU A 42 31.68 23.33 37.18
C LEU A 42 32.42 22.65 36.03
N LYS A 43 33.56 23.22 35.61
CA LYS A 43 34.45 22.60 34.62
C LYS A 43 35.15 21.38 35.21
N VAL A 44 34.72 20.17 34.83
CA VAL A 44 35.39 18.92 35.17
C VAL A 44 36.67 18.78 34.36
N SER A 45 37.82 18.59 35.02
CA SER A 45 39.10 18.40 34.35
C SER A 45 39.31 16.96 33.85
N PRO A 46 40.18 16.73 32.84
CA PRO A 46 40.38 15.39 32.26
C PRO A 46 40.76 14.30 33.27
N GLN A 47 41.43 14.66 34.37
CA GLN A 47 41.84 13.73 35.43
C GLN A 47 40.70 13.26 36.34
N MET A 48 39.57 13.98 36.43
CA MET A 48 38.39 13.50 37.16
C MET A 48 37.60 12.46 36.35
N ARG A 49 37.57 12.58 35.01
CA ARG A 49 36.82 11.68 34.13
C ARG A 49 37.36 10.24 34.16
N ALA A 50 38.67 10.08 34.36
CA ALA A 50 39.32 8.77 34.47
C ALA A 50 39.03 8.01 35.78
N LYS A 51 38.58 8.69 36.86
CA LYS A 51 38.27 8.06 38.15
C LYS A 51 36.84 7.56 38.30
N PHE A 52 35.92 7.99 37.43
CA PHE A 52 34.51 7.54 37.49
C PHE A 52 34.27 6.22 36.73
N ASN A 53 35.10 5.87 35.75
CA ASN A 53 34.93 4.64 34.95
C ASN A 53 35.46 3.36 35.63
N SER A 54 35.95 3.42 36.87
CA SER A 54 36.63 2.29 37.53
C SER A 54 36.00 1.86 38.87
N MET A 55 34.73 2.17 39.13
CA MET A 55 34.04 1.74 40.36
C MET A 55 32.84 0.84 40.07
N THR A 56 32.95 -0.40 40.52
CA THR A 56 31.89 -1.40 40.56
C THR A 56 30.92 -1.12 41.71
N SER A 57 29.61 -1.10 41.42
CA SER A 57 28.58 -0.82 42.42
C SER A 57 28.34 -1.98 43.41
N PRO A 58 28.36 -1.76 44.74
CA PRO A 58 28.02 -2.77 45.74
C PRO A 58 26.51 -2.82 46.07
N ARG A 59 26.08 -3.93 46.68
CA ARG A 59 24.71 -4.23 47.17
C ARG A 59 24.40 -3.62 48.55
N SER A 60 23.13 -3.76 48.98
CA SER A 60 22.58 -3.67 50.37
C SER A 60 22.08 -2.26 50.78
N SER A 61 20.97 -2.06 51.54
CA SER A 61 19.84 -2.90 52.03
C SER A 61 18.80 -2.06 52.81
N GLY A 62 17.55 -2.56 52.98
CA GLY A 62 16.53 -2.07 53.95
C GLY A 62 15.27 -1.49 53.27
N GLU A 63 14.16 -2.24 53.18
CA GLU A 63 13.01 -2.25 54.14
C GLU A 63 12.13 -0.98 54.07
N SER A 64 10.83 -1.01 53.80
CA SER A 64 9.82 -2.10 53.61
C SER A 64 8.74 -1.63 52.59
N LEU A 65 7.61 -2.30 52.27
CA LEU A 65 6.82 -3.39 52.87
C LEU A 65 6.07 -4.14 51.73
N SER A 66 5.20 -5.11 52.04
CA SER A 66 4.66 -6.14 51.12
C SER A 66 3.16 -6.06 50.80
N VAL A 67 2.76 -6.34 49.55
CA VAL A 67 1.55 -7.12 49.19
C VAL A 67 1.90 -8.06 48.01
N ALA A 68 1.23 -9.22 47.97
CA ALA A 68 1.55 -10.44 47.25
C ALA A 68 1.76 -10.39 45.73
N THR A 69 2.53 -11.38 45.29
CA THR A 69 2.82 -11.86 43.93
C THR A 69 1.60 -12.47 43.21
N ASP A 70 1.63 -12.46 41.89
CA ASP A 70 1.47 -13.70 41.11
C ASP A 70 2.44 -13.67 39.92
N GLU A 71 3.26 -14.72 39.77
CA GLU A 71 4.17 -14.88 38.64
C GLU A 71 3.44 -15.57 37.49
N THR A 72 3.62 -15.09 36.26
CA THR A 72 3.33 -15.89 35.06
C THR A 72 4.52 -15.88 34.11
N THR A 73 4.84 -17.09 33.64
CA THR A 73 6.07 -17.46 32.95
C THR A 73 6.17 -16.84 31.55
N ASP A 74 7.31 -16.21 31.24
CA ASP A 74 7.67 -15.84 29.87
C ASP A 74 7.58 -17.06 28.94
N SER A 75 6.86 -16.90 27.82
CA SER A 75 6.84 -17.88 26.74
C SER A 75 7.34 -17.21 25.46
N GLU A 76 8.48 -17.68 24.97
CA GLU A 76 9.05 -17.26 23.69
C GLU A 76 8.10 -17.62 22.55
N ALA A 77 7.56 -16.60 21.88
CA ALA A 77 6.79 -16.76 20.64
C ALA A 77 7.60 -16.20 19.45
N PRO A 78 7.71 -16.92 18.32
CA PRO A 78 8.59 -16.54 17.23
C PRO A 78 8.08 -15.30 16.49
N SER A 79 8.94 -14.28 16.40
CA SER A 79 8.66 -13.02 15.71
C SER A 79 8.42 -13.21 14.21
N THR A 80 7.35 -12.64 13.66
CA THR A 80 7.22 -12.45 12.21
C THR A 80 8.20 -11.36 11.74
N PRO A 81 9.00 -11.58 10.68
CA PRO A 81 9.98 -10.61 10.22
C PRO A 81 9.32 -9.33 9.67
N PRO A 82 9.91 -8.14 9.90
CA PRO A 82 9.42 -6.89 9.30
C PRO A 82 9.62 -6.89 7.78
N THR A 83 8.78 -6.12 7.08
CA THR A 83 8.79 -6.02 5.60
C THR A 83 9.73 -4.93 5.08
N GLU A 84 10.62 -4.38 5.93
CA GLU A 84 11.72 -3.51 5.53
C GLU A 84 13.05 -4.05 6.11
N PRO A 85 14.18 -3.93 5.38
CA PRO A 85 15.45 -4.50 5.79
C PRO A 85 16.06 -3.71 6.96
N ALA A 86 15.96 -4.26 8.16
CA ALA A 86 16.78 -3.84 9.30
C ALA A 86 18.23 -4.34 9.10
N ASP A 87 19.04 -3.60 8.36
CA ASP A 87 20.51 -3.73 8.31
C ASP A 87 21.14 -2.49 7.63
N LEU A 88 21.30 -1.40 8.40
CA LEU A 88 22.08 -0.22 7.95
C LEU A 88 22.93 0.45 9.05
N ASN A 89 22.81 0.04 10.32
CA ASN A 89 23.49 0.67 11.46
C ASN A 89 24.44 -0.26 12.26
N GLU A 90 24.76 -1.47 11.77
CA GLU A 90 25.59 -2.44 12.53
C GLU A 90 26.81 -3.00 11.74
N VAL A 91 27.45 -2.16 10.90
CA VAL A 91 28.62 -2.57 10.08
C VAL A 91 29.83 -1.63 10.22
N THR A 92 30.01 -0.96 11.37
CA THR A 92 31.21 -0.13 11.64
C THR A 92 32.07 -0.59 12.81
N ASP A 93 31.57 -1.39 13.76
CA ASP A 93 32.34 -1.86 14.93
C ASP A 93 32.34 -3.40 15.05
N LYS A 94 33.28 -4.06 14.35
CA LYS A 94 33.91 -5.38 14.63
C LYS A 94 34.70 -5.90 13.42
N LEU A 95 35.69 -5.13 12.99
CA LEU A 95 36.84 -5.65 12.26
C LEU A 95 37.99 -5.80 13.25
N ASP A 96 38.12 -6.98 13.87
CA ASP A 96 39.40 -7.59 14.24
C ASP A 96 39.24 -9.01 14.79
N GLU A 97 40.22 -9.86 14.47
CA GLU A 97 40.51 -11.22 15.00
C GLU A 97 39.48 -12.36 14.82
N LEU A 98 39.70 -13.24 13.81
CA LEU A 98 40.04 -14.69 13.93
C LEU A 98 39.85 -15.46 12.59
N PRO A 99 40.44 -16.67 12.40
CA PRO A 99 41.15 -16.96 11.14
C PRO A 99 40.44 -17.81 10.07
N ILE A 100 41.02 -17.75 8.88
CA ILE A 100 40.63 -18.41 7.64
C ILE A 100 40.86 -19.93 7.69
N ASN A 101 39.81 -20.75 7.53
CA ASN A 101 39.81 -21.93 6.63
C ASN A 101 38.48 -22.71 6.62
N SER A 102 37.74 -22.66 5.50
CA SER A 102 36.92 -23.78 4.96
C SER A 102 36.36 -23.40 3.59
N PRO A 103 36.60 -24.18 2.51
CA PRO A 103 36.11 -23.86 1.17
C PRO A 103 34.69 -24.38 0.89
N ASN A 104 34.06 -23.79 -0.13
CA ASN A 104 32.86 -24.28 -0.82
C ASN A 104 31.52 -24.36 -0.06
N ARG A 105 30.93 -23.19 0.22
CA ARG A 105 29.50 -22.96 -0.07
C ARG A 105 29.21 -21.47 -0.28
N THR A 106 29.19 -21.04 -1.54
CA THR A 106 28.78 -19.68 -1.93
C THR A 106 27.27 -19.51 -1.70
N LYS A 107 26.89 -19.07 -0.49
CA LYS A 107 25.53 -18.55 -0.25
C LYS A 107 25.32 -17.32 -1.14
N LYS A 108 24.54 -17.46 -2.22
CA LYS A 108 24.02 -16.31 -2.96
C LYS A 108 23.21 -15.45 -1.96
N ARG A 109 23.60 -14.20 -1.75
CA ARG A 109 22.79 -13.23 -1.00
C ARG A 109 21.44 -13.08 -1.71
N ARG A 110 20.36 -13.04 -0.93
CA ARG A 110 19.01 -12.77 -1.46
C ARG A 110 18.92 -11.27 -1.70
N ALA A 111 18.64 -10.85 -2.93
CA ALA A 111 18.56 -9.43 -3.28
C ALA A 111 17.49 -8.70 -2.46
N SER A 112 17.75 -7.42 -2.14
CA SER A 112 16.80 -6.56 -1.43
C SER A 112 15.50 -6.40 -2.23
N THR A 113 14.36 -6.46 -1.55
CA THR A 113 13.03 -6.48 -2.16
C THR A 113 12.37 -5.11 -2.30
N THR A 114 13.15 -4.04 -2.50
CA THR A 114 12.66 -2.72 -2.93
C THR A 114 12.26 -2.70 -4.41
N LEU A 115 11.45 -3.68 -4.84
CA LEU A 115 10.75 -3.60 -6.12
C LEU A 115 9.72 -2.48 -6.05
N ALA A 116 9.84 -1.50 -6.95
CA ALA A 116 8.80 -0.49 -7.13
C ALA A 116 7.50 -1.18 -7.59
N THR A 117 6.47 -1.13 -6.74
CA THR A 117 5.20 -1.85 -6.89
C THR A 117 4.23 -1.23 -7.90
N ASN A 118 4.55 -0.06 -8.45
CA ASN A 118 3.69 0.66 -9.39
C ASN A 118 4.46 1.15 -10.63
N SER A 119 4.13 0.58 -11.80
CA SER A 119 4.67 1.00 -13.10
C SER A 119 4.38 2.46 -13.46
N ASP A 120 3.26 3.03 -13.02
CA ASP A 120 2.92 4.43 -13.33
C ASP A 120 3.76 5.43 -12.53
N ASP A 121 4.22 5.06 -11.33
CA ASP A 121 5.11 5.92 -10.55
C ASP A 121 6.55 5.80 -11.05
N ILE A 122 6.96 4.64 -11.57
CA ILE A 122 8.20 4.50 -12.34
C ILE A 122 8.16 5.40 -13.59
N ARG A 123 7.06 5.40 -14.35
CA ARG A 123 6.91 6.28 -15.53
C ARG A 123 6.98 7.77 -15.20
N LYS A 124 6.32 8.21 -14.11
CA LYS A 124 6.40 9.60 -13.64
C LYS A 124 7.82 10.02 -13.25
N LEU A 125 8.61 9.09 -12.70
CA LEU A 125 10.02 9.32 -12.35
C LEU A 125 10.94 9.35 -13.59
N LEU A 126 10.64 8.56 -14.62
CA LEU A 126 11.49 8.43 -15.81
C LEU A 126 11.31 9.56 -16.84
N GLY A 127 10.10 10.12 -16.94
CA GLY A 127 9.75 11.08 -17.99
C GLY A 127 9.84 10.49 -19.41
N ASP A 128 9.57 11.32 -20.41
CA ASP A 128 9.63 10.89 -21.82
C ASP A 128 11.07 10.78 -22.34
N GLY A 129 11.74 9.66 -22.02
CA GLY A 129 12.64 9.01 -22.99
C GLY A 129 14.12 8.82 -22.67
N LYS A 130 14.61 8.96 -21.42
CA LYS A 130 16.05 8.71 -21.09
C LYS A 130 16.29 7.93 -19.79
N GLY A 131 15.71 6.73 -19.70
CA GLY A 131 15.66 5.95 -18.46
C GLY A 131 16.70 4.85 -18.22
N THR A 132 17.55 4.49 -19.18
CA THR A 132 18.27 3.19 -19.16
C THR A 132 19.29 2.99 -18.03
N THR A 133 19.94 4.05 -17.54
CA THR A 133 20.84 3.98 -16.37
C THR A 133 20.10 3.95 -15.04
N PHE A 134 18.98 4.68 -14.91
CA PHE A 134 18.15 4.65 -13.68
C PHE A 134 17.36 3.33 -13.56
N LEU A 135 17.02 2.75 -14.71
CA LEU A 135 16.53 1.39 -14.86
C LEU A 135 17.47 0.34 -14.27
N GLN A 136 18.75 0.61 -14.04
CA GLN A 136 19.71 -0.42 -13.61
C GLN A 136 19.41 -0.91 -12.18
N GLU A 137 19.11 0.01 -11.27
CA GLU A 137 18.87 -0.23 -9.84
C GLU A 137 17.52 -0.90 -9.57
N TYR A 138 16.46 -0.47 -10.27
CA TYR A 138 15.13 -1.10 -10.21
C TYR A 138 15.01 -2.33 -11.14
N CYS A 139 15.80 -2.36 -12.22
CA CYS A 139 16.02 -3.38 -13.26
C CYS A 139 16.25 -4.80 -12.71
N CYS A 140 17.46 -4.95 -12.18
CA CYS A 140 18.08 -6.23 -11.83
C CYS A 140 19.06 -5.96 -10.68
N GLY A 141 18.67 -6.32 -9.45
CA GLY A 141 19.59 -6.29 -8.31
C GLY A 141 20.86 -7.07 -8.64
N ASP A 142 22.00 -6.40 -8.51
CA ASP A 142 23.36 -6.84 -8.84
C ASP A 142 23.63 -7.31 -10.29
N GLY A 143 24.26 -6.43 -11.08
CA GLY A 143 25.27 -6.82 -12.09
C GLY A 143 24.81 -7.34 -13.45
N CYS A 144 23.51 -7.52 -13.72
CA CYS A 144 23.02 -8.15 -14.97
C CYS A 144 23.01 -7.24 -16.23
N CYS A 145 23.94 -6.30 -16.33
CA CYS A 145 23.78 -5.09 -17.19
C CYS A 145 24.62 -5.10 -18.47
N MET A 146 25.08 -6.29 -18.88
CA MET A 146 25.74 -6.51 -20.18
C MET A 146 24.65 -6.67 -21.25
N VAL A 147 24.09 -5.56 -21.73
CA VAL A 147 23.20 -5.57 -22.91
C VAL A 147 24.04 -5.98 -24.12
N GLU A 148 23.82 -7.19 -24.63
CA GLU A 148 24.44 -7.66 -25.86
C GLU A 148 23.54 -7.29 -27.04
N ALA A 149 24.06 -6.55 -28.01
CA ALA A 149 23.31 -6.26 -29.23
C ALA A 149 22.99 -7.56 -29.98
N LEU A 150 21.83 -7.61 -30.65
CA LEU A 150 21.58 -8.64 -31.66
C LEU A 150 22.68 -8.55 -32.74
N PRO A 151 23.32 -9.67 -33.13
CA PRO A 151 24.36 -9.64 -34.15
C PRO A 151 23.80 -9.10 -35.47
N ALA A 152 24.52 -8.18 -36.10
CA ALA A 152 24.10 -7.62 -37.38
C ALA A 152 24.03 -8.72 -38.45
N PRO A 153 23.00 -8.74 -39.33
CA PRO A 153 22.83 -9.77 -40.34
C PRO A 153 23.92 -9.69 -41.43
N ALA A 154 25.02 -10.41 -41.20
CA ALA A 154 26.23 -10.36 -42.01
C ALA A 154 26.17 -11.32 -43.21
N GLY A 155 25.45 -10.92 -44.26
CA GLY A 155 25.72 -11.37 -45.64
C GLY A 155 25.58 -12.88 -45.94
N GLN A 156 24.76 -13.62 -45.20
CA GLN A 156 24.48 -15.05 -45.42
C GLN A 156 22.97 -15.30 -45.66
N PRO A 157 22.56 -16.44 -46.26
CA PRO A 157 21.32 -16.50 -47.04
C PRO A 157 20.04 -16.62 -46.19
N GLN A 158 18.96 -16.02 -46.68
CA GLN A 158 17.56 -16.19 -46.23
C GLN A 158 17.36 -16.29 -44.70
N HIS A 159 17.64 -15.20 -44.00
CA HIS A 159 17.23 -15.04 -42.61
C HIS A 159 15.70 -15.18 -42.46
N VAL A 160 15.26 -16.20 -41.71
CA VAL A 160 13.84 -16.35 -41.36
C VAL A 160 13.55 -15.49 -40.13
N PHE A 161 12.93 -14.34 -40.35
CA PHE A 161 12.43 -13.47 -39.28
C PHE A 161 11.41 -14.21 -38.41
N VAL A 162 11.41 -13.92 -37.11
CA VAL A 162 10.44 -14.55 -36.20
C VAL A 162 9.05 -13.94 -36.42
N GLU A 163 8.11 -14.75 -36.91
CA GLU A 163 6.70 -14.37 -37.02
C GLU A 163 6.12 -14.12 -35.63
N GLN A 164 5.58 -12.93 -35.40
CA GLN A 164 5.02 -12.54 -34.11
C GLN A 164 3.64 -13.20 -33.90
N PRO A 165 3.31 -13.69 -32.68
CA PRO A 165 1.98 -14.23 -32.39
C PRO A 165 0.87 -13.21 -32.68
N ASP A 166 -0.06 -13.57 -33.56
CA ASP A 166 -1.14 -12.67 -33.99
C ASP A 166 -2.33 -12.69 -33.01
N ASN A 167 -2.12 -12.20 -31.80
CA ASN A 167 -3.14 -12.10 -30.76
C ASN A 167 -3.03 -10.80 -29.94
N ASP A 168 -4.16 -10.36 -29.38
CA ASP A 168 -4.23 -9.06 -28.67
C ASP A 168 -3.37 -9.02 -27.40
N ALA A 169 -3.22 -10.15 -26.71
CA ALA A 169 -2.37 -10.25 -25.53
C ALA A 169 -0.89 -10.02 -25.88
N TYR A 170 -0.40 -10.57 -26.99
CA TYR A 170 0.96 -10.35 -27.48
C TYR A 170 1.16 -8.89 -27.93
N ARG A 171 0.22 -8.34 -28.71
CA ARG A 171 0.22 -6.92 -29.13
C ARG A 171 0.25 -5.97 -27.93
N PHE A 172 -0.46 -6.31 -26.85
CA PHE A 172 -0.48 -5.54 -25.59
C PHE A 172 0.88 -5.54 -24.86
N LEU A 173 1.70 -6.58 -25.00
CA LEU A 173 3.06 -6.59 -24.41
C LEU A 173 3.99 -5.54 -25.03
N ARG A 174 3.69 -5.05 -26.25
CA ARG A 174 4.49 -4.06 -27.00
C ARG A 174 5.99 -4.41 -27.09
N LEU A 175 6.29 -5.70 -27.24
CA LEU A 175 7.67 -6.20 -27.26
C LEU A 175 8.44 -5.71 -28.48
N ASN A 176 9.54 -4.99 -28.25
CA ASN A 176 10.52 -4.70 -29.29
C ASN A 176 11.48 -5.89 -29.46
N ILE A 177 11.25 -6.72 -30.48
CA ILE A 177 12.11 -7.86 -30.82
C ILE A 177 13.19 -7.54 -31.87
N GLY A 178 13.27 -6.29 -32.35
CA GLY A 178 14.29 -5.84 -33.30
C GLY A 178 14.42 -6.72 -34.55
N SER A 179 15.65 -7.11 -34.89
CA SER A 179 15.98 -7.98 -36.03
C SER A 179 16.10 -9.46 -35.64
N LEU A 180 15.36 -9.93 -34.64
CA LEU A 180 15.42 -11.33 -34.18
C LEU A 180 14.99 -12.30 -35.30
N THR A 181 15.85 -13.28 -35.59
CA THR A 181 15.59 -14.39 -36.52
C THR A 181 15.51 -15.70 -35.76
N LEU A 182 14.90 -16.73 -36.37
CA LEU A 182 14.88 -18.07 -35.76
C LEU A 182 16.29 -18.65 -35.57
N ASP A 183 17.24 -18.26 -36.42
CA ASP A 183 18.64 -18.72 -36.40
C ASP A 183 19.57 -17.86 -35.54
N THR A 184 19.08 -16.78 -34.92
CA THR A 184 19.92 -15.88 -34.07
C THR A 184 20.47 -16.63 -32.86
N ASP A 185 21.79 -16.72 -32.70
CA ASP A 185 22.39 -17.27 -31.47
C ASP A 185 22.08 -16.38 -30.26
N LEU A 186 21.61 -17.00 -29.17
CA LEU A 186 21.27 -16.33 -27.91
C LEU A 186 22.21 -16.82 -26.80
N THR A 187 22.84 -15.88 -26.10
CA THR A 187 23.85 -16.17 -25.07
C THR A 187 23.33 -15.87 -23.68
N LYS A 188 24.00 -16.41 -22.65
CA LYS A 188 23.73 -16.12 -21.22
C LYS A 188 22.26 -16.27 -20.85
N ILE A 189 21.61 -17.27 -21.44
CA ILE A 189 20.22 -17.64 -21.14
C ILE A 189 20.14 -18.07 -19.68
N VAL A 190 19.19 -17.50 -18.93
CA VAL A 190 18.99 -17.81 -17.50
C VAL A 190 18.59 -19.27 -17.32
N ASP A 191 19.05 -19.92 -16.24
CA ASP A 191 18.69 -21.30 -15.91
C ASP A 191 17.18 -21.46 -15.64
N PRO A 192 16.59 -22.64 -15.91
CA PRO A 192 15.20 -22.91 -15.55
C PRO A 192 15.00 -22.87 -14.02
N PRO A 193 13.81 -22.46 -13.54
CA PRO A 193 13.52 -22.33 -12.11
C PRO A 193 13.52 -23.69 -11.41
N GLU A 194 14.02 -23.72 -10.18
CA GLU A 194 13.95 -24.91 -9.32
C GLU A 194 12.50 -25.28 -8.99
N GLN A 195 12.19 -26.58 -9.05
CA GLN A 195 10.86 -27.10 -8.76
C GLN A 195 10.59 -27.09 -7.25
N LYS A 196 9.75 -26.17 -6.79
CA LYS A 196 9.43 -25.96 -5.36
C LYS A 196 8.40 -26.93 -4.77
N MET A 197 7.70 -27.70 -5.60
CA MET A 197 6.71 -28.69 -5.16
C MET A 197 6.48 -29.79 -6.19
N SER A 198 5.96 -30.93 -5.76
CA SER A 198 5.52 -32.02 -6.66
C SER A 198 4.18 -32.60 -6.21
N PHE A 199 3.36 -33.04 -7.17
CA PHE A 199 2.10 -33.72 -6.90
C PHE A 199 2.23 -35.24 -7.06
N SER A 200 1.56 -35.97 -6.18
CA SER A 200 1.47 -37.43 -6.23
C SER A 200 0.02 -37.89 -6.04
N GLY A 201 -0.32 -39.01 -6.70
CA GLY A 201 -1.65 -39.59 -6.65
C GLY A 201 -2.00 -40.11 -5.25
N LEU A 202 -3.22 -39.80 -4.78
CA LEU A 202 -3.68 -40.13 -3.44
C LEU A 202 -4.65 -41.32 -3.47
N ARG A 203 -4.40 -42.36 -2.67
CA ARG A 203 -5.33 -43.48 -2.47
C ARG A 203 -6.33 -43.10 -1.37
N ARG A 204 -7.64 -43.25 -1.64
CA ARG A 204 -8.73 -42.83 -0.73
C ARG A 204 -8.58 -43.32 0.72
N GLN A 205 -8.18 -44.58 0.90
CA GLN A 205 -7.96 -45.19 2.22
C GLN A 205 -6.85 -44.48 3.04
N SER A 206 -5.88 -43.85 2.39
CA SER A 206 -4.70 -43.26 3.05
C SER A 206 -4.86 -41.79 3.49
N ILE A 207 -6.04 -41.18 3.29
CA ILE A 207 -6.32 -39.82 3.77
C ILE A 207 -6.59 -39.88 5.28
N ASN A 208 -7.62 -40.63 5.67
CA ASN A 208 -8.13 -40.70 7.04
C ASN A 208 -7.07 -41.17 8.07
N GLU A 209 -6.17 -42.06 7.66
CA GLU A 209 -5.13 -42.62 8.55
C GLU A 209 -3.93 -41.70 8.77
N LYS A 210 -3.66 -40.76 7.84
CA LYS A 210 -2.42 -39.95 7.85
C LYS A 210 -2.64 -38.45 7.97
N PHE A 211 -3.84 -37.98 7.64
CA PHE A 211 -4.20 -36.57 7.63
C PHE A 211 -5.60 -36.39 8.25
N PRO A 212 -5.76 -36.62 9.57
CA PRO A 212 -7.07 -36.57 10.23
C PRO A 212 -7.73 -35.17 10.18
N ASP A 213 -6.94 -34.10 10.13
CA ASP A 213 -7.46 -32.73 10.03
C ASP A 213 -8.10 -32.41 8.66
N GLU A 214 -7.71 -33.13 7.59
CA GLU A 214 -8.28 -33.00 6.25
C GLU A 214 -9.74 -33.48 6.18
N LEU A 215 -10.21 -34.28 7.15
CA LEU A 215 -11.62 -34.71 7.22
C LEU A 215 -12.60 -33.54 7.44
N LYS A 216 -12.10 -32.39 7.89
CA LYS A 216 -12.87 -31.16 8.12
C LYS A 216 -12.73 -30.15 6.99
N HIS A 217 -11.84 -30.37 6.03
CA HIS A 217 -11.54 -29.41 4.97
C HIS A 217 -12.18 -29.86 3.64
N GLU A 218 -13.11 -29.06 3.14
CA GLU A 218 -13.82 -29.38 1.89
C GLU A 218 -13.00 -28.91 0.68
N HIS A 219 -12.47 -29.89 -0.07
CA HIS A 219 -11.70 -29.66 -1.31
C HIS A 219 -12.58 -29.37 -2.55
N ASN A 220 -13.88 -29.04 -2.36
CA ASN A 220 -14.78 -28.69 -3.46
C ASN A 220 -14.62 -27.22 -3.88
N ARG A 221 -15.17 -26.84 -5.03
CA ARG A 221 -14.99 -25.50 -5.60
C ARG A 221 -15.59 -24.43 -4.70
N GLU A 222 -16.81 -24.65 -4.22
CA GLU A 222 -17.59 -23.70 -3.43
C GLU A 222 -16.88 -23.36 -2.11
N ALA A 223 -16.33 -24.37 -1.43
CA ALA A 223 -15.53 -24.19 -0.23
C ALA A 223 -14.19 -23.50 -0.53
N VAL A 224 -13.45 -23.93 -1.56
CA VAL A 224 -12.16 -23.33 -1.93
C VAL A 224 -12.30 -21.87 -2.37
N ASP A 225 -13.40 -21.48 -3.03
CA ASP A 225 -13.65 -20.09 -3.44
C ASP A 225 -14.06 -19.17 -2.26
N MET A 226 -14.28 -19.72 -1.04
CA MET A 226 -14.72 -18.98 0.17
C MET A 226 -13.77 -19.08 1.38
N PHE A 227 -13.18 -20.25 1.62
CA PHE A 227 -12.44 -20.57 2.84
C PHE A 227 -10.96 -20.84 2.55
N PRO A 228 -10.03 -20.22 3.29
CA PRO A 228 -8.61 -20.51 3.16
C PRO A 228 -8.28 -21.91 3.68
N PRO A 229 -7.23 -22.56 3.15
CA PRO A 229 -6.78 -23.86 3.61
C PRO A 229 -6.35 -23.86 5.08
N THR A 230 -6.64 -24.94 5.81
CA THR A 230 -6.37 -25.08 7.25
C THR A 230 -4.88 -25.02 7.63
N TYR A 231 -3.98 -25.26 6.67
CA TYR A 231 -2.53 -25.12 6.82
C TYR A 231 -2.03 -23.66 6.72
N MET A 232 -2.88 -22.70 6.35
CA MET A 232 -2.56 -21.26 6.42
C MET A 232 -2.79 -20.73 7.83
N LYS A 233 -1.71 -20.67 8.62
CA LYS A 233 -1.73 -20.24 10.02
C LYS A 233 -0.75 -19.08 10.25
N PRO A 234 -1.23 -17.82 10.18
CA PRO A 234 -0.40 -16.64 10.48
C PRO A 234 0.18 -16.68 11.88
N HIS A 235 -0.67 -17.02 12.87
CA HIS A 235 -0.32 -17.08 14.29
C HIS A 235 -0.61 -18.48 14.84
N PRO A 236 0.30 -19.46 14.71
CA PRO A 236 0.09 -20.79 15.29
C PRO A 236 -0.24 -20.71 16.78
N PRO A 237 -1.24 -21.46 17.30
CA PRO A 237 -2.01 -22.52 16.63
C PRO A 237 -3.22 -22.06 15.79
N TYR A 238 -3.57 -20.78 15.85
CA TYR A 238 -4.76 -20.17 15.25
C TYR A 238 -4.70 -20.18 13.71
N SER A 239 -5.85 -20.42 13.09
CA SER A 239 -6.06 -20.33 11.63
C SER A 239 -6.55 -18.93 11.24
N ILE A 240 -6.55 -18.63 9.94
CA ILE A 240 -7.19 -17.41 9.41
C ILE A 240 -8.67 -17.37 9.84
N PHE A 241 -9.11 -16.21 10.33
CA PHE A 241 -10.48 -15.96 10.74
C PHE A 241 -11.28 -15.36 9.57
N ASN A 242 -12.38 -15.99 9.19
CA ASN A 242 -13.28 -15.48 8.15
C ASN A 242 -14.30 -14.51 8.76
N ALA A 243 -13.94 -13.22 8.83
CA ALA A 243 -14.79 -12.18 9.43
C ALA A 243 -16.04 -11.90 8.58
N PRO A 244 -17.26 -12.01 9.13
CA PRO A 244 -18.48 -11.61 8.43
C PRO A 244 -18.49 -10.11 8.12
N VAL A 245 -18.95 -9.74 6.92
CA VAL A 245 -19.13 -8.34 6.52
C VAL A 245 -20.44 -7.83 7.12
N TYR A 246 -20.33 -6.95 8.12
CA TYR A 246 -21.47 -6.32 8.77
C TYR A 246 -22.04 -5.17 7.91
N GLY A 247 -21.16 -4.44 7.23
CA GLY A 247 -21.46 -3.27 6.41
C GLY A 247 -20.41 -3.04 5.33
N ALA A 248 -20.83 -2.55 4.17
CA ALA A 248 -19.93 -2.05 3.14
C ALA A 248 -20.58 -0.88 2.37
N ARG A 249 -19.83 0.20 2.12
CA ARG A 249 -20.28 1.38 1.38
C ARG A 249 -19.17 2.00 0.55
N GLU A 250 -19.51 2.64 -0.57
CA GLU A 250 -18.55 3.47 -1.31
C GLU A 250 -18.40 4.84 -0.62
N LEU A 251 -17.16 5.32 -0.45
CA LEU A 251 -16.83 6.63 0.12
C LEU A 251 -16.62 7.71 -0.96
N THR A 252 -16.35 7.28 -2.19
CA THR A 252 -16.13 8.14 -3.36
C THR A 252 -17.41 8.33 -4.16
N LYS A 253 -17.54 9.47 -4.85
CA LYS A 253 -18.67 9.70 -5.75
C LYS A 253 -18.37 9.19 -7.17
N PRO A 254 -19.40 8.85 -7.98
CA PRO A 254 -19.21 8.48 -9.38
C PRO A 254 -18.40 9.55 -10.14
N GLY A 255 -17.42 9.11 -10.93
CA GLY A 255 -16.47 9.99 -11.63
C GLY A 255 -15.16 10.27 -10.87
N ALA A 256 -15.02 9.83 -9.61
CA ALA A 256 -13.72 9.84 -8.93
C ALA A 256 -12.68 8.95 -9.65
N GLU A 257 -11.44 9.44 -9.80
CA GLU A 257 -10.35 8.71 -10.49
C GLU A 257 -10.00 7.38 -9.83
N LYS A 258 -10.13 7.28 -8.51
CA LYS A 258 -9.98 6.03 -7.76
C LYS A 258 -11.18 5.84 -6.85
N ARG A 259 -11.81 4.68 -6.94
CA ARG A 259 -12.91 4.28 -6.06
C ARG A 259 -12.37 3.87 -4.70
N THR A 260 -13.04 4.25 -3.62
CA THR A 260 -12.67 3.86 -2.25
C THR A 260 -13.89 3.34 -1.51
N PHE A 261 -13.77 2.16 -0.91
CA PHE A 261 -14.84 1.51 -0.16
C PHE A 261 -14.49 1.45 1.33
N HIS A 262 -15.51 1.55 2.18
CA HIS A 262 -15.44 1.30 3.62
C HIS A 262 -16.07 -0.05 3.93
N PHE A 263 -15.51 -0.75 4.91
CA PHE A 263 -16.01 -2.02 5.42
C PHE A 263 -16.13 -1.98 6.94
N ASP A 264 -17.27 -2.44 7.45
CA ASP A 264 -17.49 -2.84 8.83
C ASP A 264 -17.37 -4.38 8.89
N LEU A 265 -16.36 -4.93 9.55
CA LEU A 265 -16.13 -6.38 9.69
C LEU A 265 -16.41 -6.82 11.11
N ASP A 266 -17.21 -7.88 11.27
CA ASP A 266 -17.58 -8.43 12.58
C ASP A 266 -16.48 -9.35 13.12
N VAL A 267 -15.89 -8.95 14.24
CA VAL A 267 -14.84 -9.67 14.98
C VAL A 267 -15.31 -10.07 16.38
N THR A 268 -16.63 -10.15 16.59
CA THR A 268 -17.22 -10.58 17.87
C THR A 268 -16.69 -11.96 18.30
N ASP A 269 -16.66 -12.90 17.36
CA ASP A 269 -16.18 -14.28 17.58
C ASP A 269 -14.68 -14.47 17.23
N TYR A 270 -13.91 -13.38 17.10
CA TYR A 270 -12.46 -13.47 16.83
C TYR A 270 -11.73 -14.05 18.06
N PRO A 271 -10.85 -15.06 17.91
CA PRO A 271 -10.22 -15.73 19.03
C PRO A 271 -9.35 -14.81 19.88
N GLU A 272 -9.36 -15.01 21.20
CA GLU A 272 -8.47 -14.32 22.13
C GLU A 272 -7.03 -14.85 21.95
N GLU A 273 -6.25 -14.11 21.15
CA GLU A 273 -4.85 -14.41 20.82
C GLU A 273 -3.89 -13.71 21.80
N GLY A 274 -3.49 -14.42 22.87
CA GLY A 274 -2.40 -13.98 23.75
C GLY A 274 -2.65 -12.65 24.49
N GLY A 275 -3.92 -12.32 24.77
CA GLY A 275 -4.29 -11.10 25.51
C GLY A 275 -4.13 -9.79 24.74
N VAL A 276 -3.85 -9.82 23.44
CA VAL A 276 -3.71 -8.61 22.61
C VAL A 276 -4.92 -8.44 21.69
N ASP A 277 -5.60 -7.31 21.80
CA ASP A 277 -6.77 -6.97 20.97
C ASP A 277 -6.44 -5.98 19.83
N PHE A 278 -7.38 -5.83 18.88
CA PHE A 278 -7.36 -4.77 17.88
C PHE A 278 -7.41 -3.38 18.53
N LYS A 279 -6.61 -2.44 18.00
CA LYS A 279 -6.55 -1.04 18.43
C LYS A 279 -6.49 -0.11 17.22
N VAL A 280 -7.01 1.11 17.33
CA VAL A 280 -6.83 2.17 16.32
C VAL A 280 -5.35 2.39 16.03
N GLY A 281 -5.03 2.59 14.75
CA GLY A 281 -3.64 2.66 14.25
C GLY A 281 -2.94 1.30 14.15
N GLY A 282 -3.53 0.22 14.67
CA GLY A 282 -3.16 -1.14 14.29
C GLY A 282 -3.60 -1.46 12.86
N ALA A 283 -3.18 -2.63 12.36
CA ALA A 283 -3.53 -3.12 11.03
C ALA A 283 -4.17 -4.51 11.08
N VAL A 284 -5.04 -4.79 10.13
CA VAL A 284 -5.57 -6.13 9.85
C VAL A 284 -4.87 -6.72 8.63
N GLY A 285 -4.40 -7.96 8.73
CA GLY A 285 -3.88 -8.72 7.59
C GLY A 285 -5.01 -9.48 6.91
N VAL A 286 -5.40 -9.06 5.71
CA VAL A 286 -6.38 -9.78 4.89
C VAL A 286 -5.65 -10.79 4.01
N CYS A 287 -6.17 -12.00 3.90
CA CYS A 287 -5.71 -13.04 2.98
C CYS A 287 -6.67 -13.11 1.79
N PRO A 288 -6.48 -12.31 0.72
CA PRO A 288 -7.37 -12.36 -0.43
C PRO A 288 -7.09 -13.59 -1.29
N PRO A 289 -8.09 -14.35 -1.71
CA PRO A 289 -7.93 -15.32 -2.79
C PRO A 289 -7.68 -14.61 -4.13
N ASN A 290 -6.96 -15.27 -5.03
CA ASN A 290 -6.95 -14.88 -6.44
C ASN A 290 -8.36 -14.97 -7.05
N ASP A 291 -8.59 -14.24 -8.14
CA ASP A 291 -9.90 -14.23 -8.80
C ASP A 291 -10.24 -15.63 -9.38
N PRO A 292 -11.37 -16.26 -8.98
CA PRO A 292 -11.75 -17.58 -9.49
C PRO A 292 -11.86 -17.65 -11.02
N TYR A 293 -12.18 -16.55 -11.71
CA TYR A 293 -12.17 -16.49 -13.17
C TYR A 293 -10.76 -16.62 -13.75
N VAL A 294 -9.80 -15.88 -13.18
CA VAL A 294 -8.38 -15.90 -13.59
C VAL A 294 -7.75 -17.27 -13.27
N VAL A 295 -8.12 -17.88 -12.15
CA VAL A 295 -7.69 -19.23 -11.76
C VAL A 295 -8.21 -20.29 -12.74
N GLU A 296 -9.48 -20.24 -13.16
CA GLU A 296 -10.02 -21.14 -14.19
C GLU A 296 -9.36 -20.94 -15.56
N ASP A 297 -9.21 -19.69 -16.01
CA ASP A 297 -8.61 -19.36 -17.30
C ASP A 297 -7.14 -19.82 -17.39
N ILE A 298 -6.35 -19.66 -16.33
CA ILE A 298 -4.99 -20.22 -16.27
C ILE A 298 -5.03 -21.76 -16.33
N MET A 299 -5.95 -22.43 -15.63
CA MET A 299 -6.08 -23.88 -15.72
C MET A 299 -6.55 -24.37 -17.10
N ASP A 300 -7.37 -23.58 -17.81
CA ASP A 300 -7.76 -23.82 -19.20
C ASP A 300 -6.55 -23.64 -20.15
N GLN A 301 -5.76 -22.57 -20.02
CA GLN A 301 -4.56 -22.32 -20.84
C GLN A 301 -3.46 -23.38 -20.65
N LEU A 302 -3.21 -23.80 -19.41
CA LEU A 302 -2.29 -24.91 -19.10
C LEU A 302 -2.81 -26.28 -19.54
N GLY A 303 -4.03 -26.37 -20.08
CA GLY A 303 -4.62 -27.62 -20.57
C GLY A 303 -5.01 -28.61 -19.45
N ILE A 304 -5.17 -28.15 -18.21
CA ILE A 304 -5.49 -29.00 -17.06
C ILE A 304 -6.96 -29.44 -17.15
N PRO A 305 -7.28 -30.74 -17.33
CA PRO A 305 -8.66 -31.18 -17.53
C PRO A 305 -9.53 -30.88 -16.31
N ARG A 306 -10.79 -30.46 -16.52
CA ARG A 306 -11.72 -30.04 -15.45
C ARG A 306 -11.80 -31.07 -14.30
N PHE A 307 -11.90 -32.36 -14.62
CA PHE A 307 -11.95 -33.45 -13.63
C PHE A 307 -10.69 -33.65 -12.77
N GLN A 308 -9.59 -32.94 -13.06
CA GLN A 308 -8.33 -32.96 -12.29
C GLN A 308 -8.08 -31.70 -11.47
N ARG A 309 -8.86 -30.63 -11.66
CA ARG A 309 -8.69 -29.32 -10.98
C ARG A 309 -8.97 -29.44 -9.49
N ASP A 310 -10.09 -30.07 -9.17
CA ASP A 310 -10.65 -30.23 -7.82
C ASP A 310 -10.35 -31.61 -7.21
N LYS A 311 -9.59 -32.46 -7.92
CA LYS A 311 -9.24 -33.80 -7.43
C LYS A 311 -8.13 -33.69 -6.38
N PRO A 312 -8.31 -34.23 -5.15
CA PRO A 312 -7.29 -34.20 -4.12
C PRO A 312 -5.99 -34.86 -4.59
N VAL A 313 -4.88 -34.14 -4.42
CA VAL A 313 -3.50 -34.58 -4.65
C VAL A 313 -2.71 -34.49 -3.37
N ARG A 314 -1.71 -35.35 -3.21
CA ARG A 314 -0.69 -35.19 -2.17
C ARG A 314 0.42 -34.32 -2.75
N MET A 315 0.58 -33.14 -2.19
CA MET A 315 1.67 -32.22 -2.53
C MET A 315 2.84 -32.44 -1.57
N HIS A 316 4.04 -32.50 -2.12
CA HIS A 316 5.29 -32.54 -1.37
C HIS A 316 6.13 -31.29 -1.68
N THR A 317 6.68 -30.64 -0.67
CA THR A 317 7.62 -29.51 -0.80
C THR A 317 8.99 -29.90 -0.22
N PRO A 318 10.11 -29.61 -0.92
CA PRO A 318 11.43 -30.07 -0.52
C PRO A 318 12.01 -29.28 0.67
N GLY A 319 11.49 -28.09 0.96
CA GLY A 319 11.94 -27.23 2.05
C GLY A 319 11.37 -25.81 1.94
N GLY A 320 11.83 -24.91 2.83
CA GLY A 320 11.30 -23.56 2.96
C GLY A 320 9.88 -23.54 3.55
N ARG A 321 9.15 -22.43 3.40
CA ARG A 321 7.79 -22.30 3.97
C ARG A 321 6.68 -22.85 3.05
N TRP A 322 7.03 -23.31 1.85
CA TRP A 322 6.08 -23.74 0.81
C TRP A 322 5.07 -24.78 1.31
N PRO A 323 3.77 -24.63 0.99
CA PRO A 323 3.23 -23.79 -0.10
C PRO A 323 3.01 -22.32 0.23
N THR A 324 2.98 -21.93 1.51
CA THR A 324 2.58 -20.58 1.95
C THR A 324 3.75 -19.81 2.56
N ILE A 325 3.55 -18.53 2.91
CA ILE A 325 4.57 -17.79 3.67
C ILE A 325 4.62 -18.16 5.16
N TRP A 326 3.73 -19.04 5.61
CA TRP A 326 3.45 -19.35 7.01
C TRP A 326 4.21 -20.58 7.54
N GLY A 327 4.49 -20.58 8.85
CA GLY A 327 5.18 -21.66 9.54
C GLY A 327 6.67 -21.80 9.18
N ASP A 328 7.32 -22.81 9.74
CA ASP A 328 8.78 -23.00 9.68
C ASP A 328 9.33 -23.43 8.31
N GLU A 329 10.64 -23.23 8.12
CA GLU A 329 11.37 -23.62 6.91
C GLU A 329 11.72 -25.12 6.91
N GLN A 330 10.75 -25.95 6.53
CA GLN A 330 10.86 -27.41 6.53
C GLN A 330 10.14 -28.03 5.33
N SER A 331 10.51 -29.26 4.97
CA SER A 331 9.75 -30.03 3.98
C SER A 331 8.34 -30.33 4.50
N ARG A 332 7.34 -30.27 3.62
CA ARG A 332 5.93 -30.53 3.97
C ARG A 332 5.32 -31.56 3.04
N THR A 333 4.41 -32.36 3.58
CA THR A 333 3.51 -33.21 2.80
C THR A 333 2.09 -32.86 3.22
N LEU A 334 1.28 -32.37 2.27
CA LEU A 334 -0.07 -31.87 2.51
C LEU A 334 -1.06 -32.50 1.51
N VAL A 335 -2.35 -32.47 1.82
CA VAL A 335 -3.42 -32.75 0.87
C VAL A 335 -4.00 -31.43 0.39
N THR A 336 -4.26 -31.30 -0.91
CA THR A 336 -4.70 -30.05 -1.54
C THR A 336 -5.24 -30.34 -2.95
N THR A 337 -5.72 -29.32 -3.65
CA THR A 337 -6.13 -29.39 -5.06
C THR A 337 -5.35 -28.41 -5.92
N ARG A 338 -5.39 -28.58 -7.25
CA ARG A 338 -4.74 -27.64 -8.18
C ARG A 338 -5.40 -26.27 -8.13
N ARG A 339 -6.73 -26.23 -7.98
CA ARG A 339 -7.49 -25.00 -7.73
C ARG A 339 -6.98 -24.31 -6.46
N GLU A 340 -6.99 -24.99 -5.33
CA GLU A 340 -6.66 -24.41 -4.02
C GLU A 340 -5.28 -23.73 -4.01
N ILE A 341 -4.29 -24.36 -4.63
CA ILE A 341 -2.94 -23.79 -4.78
C ILE A 341 -2.98 -22.47 -5.57
N LEU A 342 -3.65 -22.46 -6.73
CA LEU A 342 -3.79 -21.26 -7.55
C LEU A 342 -4.70 -20.20 -6.91
N THR A 343 -5.66 -20.57 -6.06
CA THR A 343 -6.53 -19.63 -5.36
C THR A 343 -5.82 -18.96 -4.18
N TRP A 344 -5.08 -19.71 -3.36
CA TRP A 344 -4.64 -19.24 -2.03
C TRP A 344 -3.14 -19.15 -1.79
N THR A 345 -2.30 -19.89 -2.52
CA THR A 345 -0.89 -20.07 -2.13
C THR A 345 0.10 -19.42 -3.09
N VAL A 346 -0.27 -19.21 -4.35
CA VAL A 346 0.62 -18.70 -5.41
C VAL A 346 0.14 -17.33 -5.90
N ASP A 347 1.08 -16.41 -6.10
CA ASP A 347 0.78 -15.12 -6.73
C ASP A 347 0.84 -15.21 -8.26
N ILE A 348 -0.32 -15.04 -8.90
CA ILE A 348 -0.49 -15.14 -10.36
C ILE A 348 -0.69 -13.77 -11.04
N ALA A 349 -0.83 -12.69 -10.26
CA ALA A 349 -1.28 -11.40 -10.76
C ALA A 349 -0.59 -10.16 -10.15
N SER A 350 0.13 -10.28 -9.03
CA SER A 350 0.70 -9.12 -8.32
C SER A 350 2.18 -8.91 -8.64
N ALA A 351 2.98 -9.97 -8.72
CA ALA A 351 4.37 -9.92 -9.11
C ALA A 351 4.54 -9.77 -10.64
N PRO A 352 5.42 -8.88 -11.11
CA PRO A 352 5.74 -8.78 -12.53
C PRO A 352 6.57 -9.98 -13.02
N PRO A 353 6.62 -10.26 -14.34
CA PRO A 353 7.33 -11.41 -14.89
C PRO A 353 8.84 -11.42 -14.61
N THR A 354 9.39 -12.62 -14.40
CA THR A 354 10.82 -12.85 -14.14
C THR A 354 11.47 -13.64 -15.29
N LYS A 355 12.79 -13.46 -15.51
CA LYS A 355 13.52 -14.22 -16.53
C LYS A 355 13.41 -15.76 -16.38
N PRO A 356 13.47 -16.36 -15.17
CA PRO A 356 13.21 -17.79 -15.00
C PRO A 356 11.80 -18.21 -15.45
N MET A 357 10.79 -17.35 -15.34
CA MET A 357 9.45 -17.66 -15.86
C MET A 357 9.42 -17.65 -17.40
N PHE A 358 10.05 -16.67 -18.05
CA PHE A 358 10.21 -16.68 -19.52
C PHE A 358 11.01 -17.90 -19.99
N ARG A 359 12.06 -18.28 -19.26
CA ARG A 359 12.85 -19.48 -19.52
C ARG A 359 12.00 -20.76 -19.46
N LEU A 360 11.18 -20.90 -18.42
CA LEU A 360 10.27 -22.05 -18.26
C LEU A 360 9.22 -22.09 -19.38
N LEU A 361 8.61 -20.96 -19.72
CA LEU A 361 7.66 -20.86 -20.82
C LEU A 361 8.31 -21.26 -22.16
N ALA A 362 9.58 -20.90 -22.39
CA ALA A 362 10.33 -21.30 -23.59
C ALA A 362 10.59 -22.81 -23.69
N ASP A 363 10.81 -23.52 -22.58
CA ASP A 363 10.98 -24.99 -22.62
C ASP A 363 9.70 -25.69 -23.09
N HIS A 364 8.55 -25.21 -22.63
CA HIS A 364 7.23 -25.82 -22.87
C HIS A 364 6.45 -25.19 -24.03
N ALA A 365 7.04 -24.25 -24.76
CA ALA A 365 6.49 -23.69 -26.00
C ALA A 365 6.68 -24.66 -27.17
N THR A 366 5.57 -25.05 -27.81
CA THR A 366 5.58 -25.95 -28.97
C THR A 366 5.76 -25.23 -30.30
N ALA A 367 5.39 -23.94 -30.39
CA ALA A 367 5.59 -23.13 -31.59
C ALA A 367 7.03 -22.55 -31.63
N PRO A 368 7.81 -22.74 -32.73
CA PRO A 368 9.20 -22.30 -32.80
C PRO A 368 9.40 -20.78 -32.62
N ASN A 369 8.46 -19.99 -33.12
CA ASN A 369 8.48 -18.53 -33.01
C ASN A 369 8.26 -18.04 -31.57
N GLU A 370 7.22 -18.53 -30.89
CA GLU A 370 6.97 -18.25 -29.47
C GLU A 370 8.16 -18.67 -28.61
N LYS A 371 8.67 -19.88 -28.84
CA LYS A 371 9.87 -20.40 -28.15
C LYS A 371 11.08 -19.49 -28.33
N LYS A 372 11.31 -18.97 -29.53
CA LYS A 372 12.43 -18.05 -29.81
C LYS A 372 12.27 -16.72 -29.06
N ILE A 373 11.07 -16.12 -29.07
CA ILE A 373 10.78 -14.86 -28.37
C ILE A 373 10.93 -15.03 -26.85
N LEU A 374 10.40 -16.12 -26.28
CA LEU A 374 10.52 -16.42 -24.85
C LEU A 374 11.98 -16.67 -24.44
N THR A 375 12.75 -17.38 -25.28
CA THR A 375 14.20 -17.58 -25.05
C THR A 375 14.97 -16.26 -25.14
N PHE A 376 14.61 -15.38 -26.08
CA PHE A 376 15.19 -14.04 -26.21
C PHE A 376 14.97 -13.22 -24.93
N LEU A 377 13.76 -13.17 -24.38
CA LEU A 377 13.47 -12.47 -23.11
C LEU A 377 14.24 -13.05 -21.90
N ALA A 378 14.61 -14.33 -21.94
CA ALA A 378 15.45 -14.99 -20.94
C ALA A 378 16.98 -14.84 -21.17
N SER A 379 17.42 -14.25 -22.29
CA SER A 379 18.84 -14.11 -22.70
C SER A 379 19.49 -12.78 -22.27
N ALA A 380 20.76 -12.57 -22.60
CA ALA A 380 21.40 -11.25 -22.52
C ALA A 380 20.90 -10.29 -23.61
N GLN A 381 20.62 -10.79 -24.81
CA GLN A 381 20.18 -9.98 -25.96
C GLN A 381 18.81 -9.33 -25.71
N GLY A 382 17.91 -10.04 -25.02
CA GLY A 382 16.59 -9.53 -24.66
C GLY A 382 16.53 -8.65 -23.40
N GLN A 383 17.68 -8.27 -22.81
CA GLN A 383 17.71 -7.49 -21.56
C GLN A 383 16.93 -6.17 -21.65
N ALA A 384 17.04 -5.44 -22.77
CA ALA A 384 16.30 -4.20 -22.99
C ALA A 384 14.78 -4.45 -23.02
N ALA A 385 14.32 -5.35 -23.90
CA ALA A 385 12.91 -5.72 -24.02
C ALA A 385 12.31 -6.27 -22.71
N PHE A 386 13.10 -7.00 -21.92
CA PHE A 386 12.69 -7.47 -20.58
C PHE A 386 12.49 -6.31 -19.59
N CYS A 387 13.41 -5.34 -19.55
CA CYS A 387 13.25 -4.18 -18.68
C CYS A 387 12.11 -3.25 -19.14
N ASP A 388 11.94 -3.05 -20.45
CA ASP A 388 10.81 -2.30 -21.02
C ASP A 388 9.47 -2.96 -20.69
N LEU A 389 9.36 -4.30 -20.76
CA LEU A 389 8.17 -5.03 -20.35
C LEU A 389 7.88 -4.88 -18.85
N ARG A 390 8.92 -4.73 -18.01
CA ARG A 390 8.78 -4.62 -16.55
C ARG A 390 8.55 -3.19 -16.06
N THR A 391 8.85 -2.16 -16.86
CA THR A 391 8.46 -0.75 -16.61
C THR A 391 7.28 -0.29 -17.47
N GLY A 392 6.83 -1.15 -18.39
CA GLY A 392 5.61 -1.04 -19.17
C GLY A 392 4.34 -1.25 -18.34
N PRO A 393 3.19 -1.56 -18.98
CA PRO A 393 1.97 -1.87 -18.24
C PRO A 393 2.18 -3.13 -17.40
N HIS A 394 1.46 -3.24 -16.27
CA HIS A 394 1.59 -4.39 -15.38
C HIS A 394 1.21 -5.70 -16.08
N ILE A 395 2.20 -6.53 -16.38
CA ILE A 395 2.00 -7.84 -17.02
C ILE A 395 1.79 -8.91 -15.94
N THR A 396 0.86 -9.84 -16.19
CA THR A 396 0.51 -10.95 -15.29
C THR A 396 0.71 -12.29 -15.98
N LEU A 397 0.76 -13.38 -15.21
CA LEU A 397 0.87 -14.73 -15.76
C LEU A 397 -0.21 -15.04 -16.81
N GLN A 398 -1.46 -14.68 -16.50
CA GLN A 398 -2.60 -14.86 -17.39
C GLN A 398 -2.35 -14.21 -18.77
N GLN A 399 -1.90 -12.95 -18.79
CA GLN A 399 -1.66 -12.20 -20.02
C GLN A 399 -0.50 -12.81 -20.83
N LEU A 400 0.51 -13.38 -20.18
CA LEU A 400 1.59 -14.09 -20.86
C LEU A 400 1.14 -15.42 -21.47
N LEU A 401 0.28 -16.18 -20.79
CA LEU A 401 -0.25 -17.43 -21.33
C LEU A 401 -1.18 -17.19 -22.53
N HIS A 402 -1.95 -16.09 -22.54
CA HIS A 402 -2.70 -15.66 -23.73
C HIS A 402 -1.79 -15.15 -24.85
N ALA A 403 -0.66 -14.49 -24.52
CA ALA A 403 0.29 -14.00 -25.52
C ALA A 403 1.08 -15.14 -26.20
N PHE A 404 1.37 -16.22 -25.47
CA PHE A 404 2.16 -17.37 -25.91
C PHE A 404 1.38 -18.70 -25.73
N PRO A 405 0.28 -18.91 -26.48
CA PRO A 405 -0.66 -20.02 -26.28
C PRO A 405 -0.09 -21.42 -26.60
N SER A 406 1.07 -21.50 -27.27
CA SER A 406 1.76 -22.78 -27.49
C SER A 406 2.52 -23.27 -26.25
N SER A 407 2.71 -22.41 -25.24
CA SER A 407 3.44 -22.70 -24.00
C SER A 407 2.55 -23.27 -22.90
N LYS A 408 2.82 -24.53 -22.52
CA LYS A 408 1.98 -25.28 -21.55
C LYS A 408 2.80 -25.94 -20.44
N PRO A 409 3.45 -25.16 -19.56
CA PRO A 409 4.29 -25.70 -18.49
C PRO A 409 3.46 -26.49 -17.45
N PRO A 410 4.00 -27.58 -16.88
CA PRO A 410 3.39 -28.26 -15.73
C PRO A 410 3.23 -27.30 -14.54
N LEU A 411 2.07 -27.36 -13.87
CA LEU A 411 1.75 -26.47 -12.74
C LEU A 411 2.80 -26.55 -11.62
N GLU A 412 3.32 -27.74 -11.35
CA GLU A 412 4.39 -28.01 -10.39
C GLU A 412 5.67 -27.21 -10.65
N GLN A 413 6.05 -27.07 -11.93
CA GLN A 413 7.21 -26.28 -12.35
C GLN A 413 6.89 -24.79 -12.40
N LEU A 414 5.66 -24.44 -12.81
CA LEU A 414 5.19 -23.07 -12.87
C LEU A 414 5.20 -22.38 -11.50
N CYS A 415 4.78 -23.06 -10.43
CA CYS A 415 4.91 -22.53 -9.07
C CYS A 415 6.38 -22.38 -8.62
N GLY A 416 7.32 -23.08 -9.26
CA GLY A 416 8.75 -22.83 -9.13
C GLY A 416 9.18 -21.46 -9.65
N ALA A 417 8.56 -20.96 -10.72
CA ALA A 417 8.81 -19.62 -11.26
C ALA A 417 8.12 -18.49 -10.48
N LEU A 418 7.01 -18.81 -9.80
CA LEU A 418 6.12 -17.83 -9.15
C LEU A 418 6.47 -17.56 -7.68
N ASN A 419 5.94 -16.44 -7.17
CA ASN A 419 5.99 -16.07 -5.77
C ASN A 419 4.79 -16.66 -5.00
N GLN A 420 4.90 -16.64 -3.68
CA GLN A 420 3.82 -17.05 -2.79
C GLN A 420 2.84 -15.90 -2.58
N LEU A 421 1.55 -16.19 -2.43
CA LEU A 421 0.52 -15.16 -2.28
C LEU A 421 0.63 -14.47 -0.92
N MET A 422 0.95 -13.17 -0.94
CA MET A 422 1.09 -12.36 0.27
C MET A 422 -0.27 -11.90 0.82
N PRO A 423 -0.43 -11.83 2.16
CA PRO A 423 -1.53 -11.08 2.77
C PRO A 423 -1.39 -9.58 2.48
N ARG A 424 -2.50 -8.84 2.53
CA ARG A 424 -2.57 -7.39 2.36
C ARG A 424 -2.99 -6.75 3.66
N PHE A 425 -2.18 -5.82 4.16
CA PHE A 425 -2.46 -5.10 5.39
C PHE A 425 -3.30 -3.85 5.11
N TYR A 426 -4.26 -3.59 5.98
CA TYR A 426 -5.08 -2.38 5.96
C TYR A 426 -5.16 -1.79 7.37
N SER A 427 -4.97 -0.49 7.50
CA SER A 427 -5.02 0.21 8.80
C SER A 427 -6.45 0.27 9.35
N LEU A 428 -6.57 0.19 10.67
CA LEU A 428 -7.83 0.22 11.41
C LEU A 428 -8.29 1.66 11.66
N SER A 429 -9.54 1.94 11.32
CA SER A 429 -10.17 3.27 11.42
C SER A 429 -11.13 3.44 12.60
N ASN A 430 -11.21 2.44 13.48
CA ASN A 430 -11.94 2.45 14.75
C ASN A 430 -11.30 1.47 15.78
N ASP A 431 -11.79 1.50 17.03
CA ASP A 431 -11.56 0.45 18.02
C ASP A 431 -12.82 -0.44 18.10
N PRO A 432 -12.69 -1.78 18.23
CA PRO A 432 -13.86 -2.65 18.41
C PRO A 432 -14.66 -2.29 19.67
N HIS A 433 -13.98 -1.91 20.75
CA HIS A 433 -14.56 -1.44 22.00
C HIS A 433 -15.39 -0.14 21.86
N VAL A 434 -15.09 0.69 20.85
CA VAL A 434 -15.87 1.91 20.57
C VAL A 434 -17.08 1.58 19.69
N SER A 435 -16.99 0.57 18.83
CA SER A 435 -18.12 0.09 18.02
C SER A 435 -19.22 -0.55 18.87
N SER A 436 -18.86 -1.35 19.89
CA SER A 436 -19.81 -2.06 20.76
C SER A 436 -20.61 -1.14 21.68
N ALA A 437 -20.13 0.09 21.88
CA ALA A 437 -20.81 1.14 22.63
C ALA A 437 -21.82 1.95 21.78
N ARG A 438 -21.92 1.69 20.46
CA ARG A 438 -22.91 2.35 19.59
C ARG A 438 -24.31 1.74 19.81
N GLU A 439 -25.32 2.58 19.73
CA GLU A 439 -26.71 2.18 19.85
C GLU A 439 -27.07 1.12 18.79
N GLY A 440 -27.71 0.02 19.21
CA GLY A 440 -28.02 -1.13 18.34
C GLY A 440 -26.86 -2.11 18.08
N LEU A 441 -25.64 -1.84 18.54
CA LEU A 441 -24.46 -2.71 18.39
C LEU A 441 -23.96 -3.32 19.72
N ALA A 442 -24.74 -3.22 20.80
CA ALA A 442 -24.38 -3.77 22.11
C ALA A 442 -23.96 -5.25 22.02
N GLY A 443 -22.74 -5.55 22.49
CA GLY A 443 -22.14 -6.90 22.45
C GLY A 443 -21.48 -7.30 21.13
N ARG A 444 -21.64 -6.52 20.04
CA ARG A 444 -20.90 -6.75 18.78
C ARG A 444 -19.61 -5.96 18.74
N ARG A 445 -18.56 -6.57 18.19
CA ARG A 445 -17.24 -5.95 18.02
C ARG A 445 -16.98 -5.81 16.53
N LEU A 446 -17.07 -4.59 16.00
CA LEU A 446 -16.83 -4.29 14.59
C LEU A 446 -15.50 -3.56 14.41
N ILE A 447 -14.65 -4.03 13.51
CA ILE A 447 -13.50 -3.25 13.01
C ILE A 447 -13.86 -2.56 11.70
N GLU A 448 -13.40 -1.32 11.53
CA GLU A 448 -13.67 -0.50 10.35
C GLU A 448 -12.40 -0.24 9.56
N THR A 449 -12.45 -0.42 8.24
CA THR A 449 -11.31 -0.11 7.35
C THR A 449 -11.77 0.53 6.04
N ALA A 450 -10.86 1.24 5.37
CA ALA A 450 -11.09 1.82 4.05
C ALA A 450 -10.06 1.33 3.04
N VAL A 451 -10.53 1.03 1.83
CA VAL A 451 -9.75 0.39 0.77
C VAL A 451 -9.96 1.12 -0.54
N THR A 452 -8.91 1.72 -1.06
CA THR A 452 -8.89 2.29 -2.42
C THR A 452 -8.59 1.19 -3.42
N ILE A 453 -9.38 1.13 -4.49
CA ILE A 453 -9.20 0.13 -5.54
C ILE A 453 -7.96 0.47 -6.37
N HIS A 454 -7.09 -0.52 -6.55
CA HIS A 454 -5.93 -0.43 -7.43
C HIS A 454 -6.33 -1.03 -8.78
N GLU A 455 -6.09 -0.30 -9.87
CA GLU A 455 -6.46 -0.69 -11.23
C GLU A 455 -5.24 -0.60 -12.16
N THR A 456 -5.19 -1.52 -13.11
CA THR A 456 -4.12 -1.61 -14.12
C THR A 456 -4.71 -2.07 -15.46
N PRO A 457 -4.23 -1.58 -16.61
CA PRO A 457 -4.76 -1.99 -17.91
C PRO A 457 -4.56 -3.49 -18.17
N ALA A 458 -5.52 -4.11 -18.88
CA ALA A 458 -5.41 -5.44 -19.46
C ALA A 458 -5.53 -5.41 -20.99
N PHE A 459 -5.08 -6.45 -21.67
CA PHE A 459 -5.17 -6.56 -23.14
C PHE A 459 -6.61 -6.57 -23.67
N THR A 460 -7.60 -6.90 -22.84
CA THR A 460 -9.03 -6.86 -23.18
C THR A 460 -9.57 -5.43 -23.35
N GLY A 461 -8.78 -4.39 -23.03
CA GLY A 461 -9.21 -2.99 -22.97
C GLY A 461 -9.88 -2.60 -21.65
N GLU A 462 -10.23 -3.56 -20.80
CA GLU A 462 -10.78 -3.32 -19.46
C GLU A 462 -9.67 -3.06 -18.43
N GLN A 463 -10.05 -2.41 -17.33
CA GLN A 463 -9.17 -2.22 -16.17
C GLN A 463 -9.25 -3.43 -15.23
N ARG A 464 -8.11 -4.09 -15.01
CA ARG A 464 -7.94 -5.17 -14.02
C ARG A 464 -7.72 -4.57 -12.64
N THR A 465 -8.47 -5.04 -11.66
CA THR A 465 -8.24 -4.72 -10.24
C THR A 465 -7.08 -5.53 -9.64
N GLY A 466 -6.37 -4.95 -8.66
CA GLY A 466 -5.35 -5.67 -7.89
C GLY A 466 -5.96 -6.77 -7.00
N VAL A 467 -5.20 -7.82 -6.66
CA VAL A 467 -5.75 -9.02 -5.98
C VAL A 467 -6.49 -8.69 -4.68
N GLY A 468 -5.86 -7.96 -3.76
CA GLY A 468 -6.46 -7.64 -2.45
C GLY A 468 -7.61 -6.64 -2.52
N SER A 469 -7.42 -5.51 -3.20
CA SER A 469 -8.44 -4.48 -3.29
C SER A 469 -9.59 -4.87 -4.22
N GLY A 470 -9.32 -5.60 -5.30
CA GLY A 470 -10.33 -6.19 -6.20
C GLY A 470 -11.17 -7.29 -5.54
N PHE A 471 -10.58 -8.13 -4.69
CA PHE A 471 -11.34 -9.07 -3.86
C PHE A 471 -12.35 -8.34 -2.97
N LEU A 472 -11.90 -7.32 -2.24
CA LEU A 472 -12.75 -6.51 -1.39
C LEU A 472 -13.78 -5.71 -2.20
N GLU A 473 -13.43 -5.20 -3.38
CA GLU A 473 -14.38 -4.54 -4.28
C GLU A 473 -15.52 -5.46 -4.70
N ARG A 474 -15.23 -6.72 -5.07
CA ARG A 474 -16.26 -7.71 -5.42
C ARG A 474 -17.19 -8.00 -4.23
N ILE A 475 -16.67 -7.99 -3.01
CA ILE A 475 -17.48 -8.11 -1.78
C ILE A 475 -18.36 -6.88 -1.58
N ALA A 476 -17.79 -5.67 -1.63
CA ALA A 476 -18.56 -4.43 -1.48
C ALA A 476 -19.67 -4.29 -2.53
N LYS A 477 -19.37 -4.57 -3.80
CA LYS A 477 -20.36 -4.55 -4.89
C LYS A 477 -21.49 -5.54 -4.66
N LYS A 478 -21.20 -6.77 -4.20
CA LYS A 478 -22.25 -7.75 -3.83
C LYS A 478 -23.13 -7.25 -2.67
N PHE A 479 -22.53 -6.70 -1.63
CA PHE A 479 -23.24 -6.15 -0.47
C PHE A 479 -24.14 -4.97 -0.87
N VAL A 480 -23.59 -3.96 -1.55
CA VAL A 480 -24.31 -2.76 -2.00
C VAL A 480 -25.40 -3.10 -3.02
N ALA A 481 -25.17 -4.07 -3.92
CA ALA A 481 -26.19 -4.52 -4.86
C ALA A 481 -27.38 -5.20 -4.16
N ALA A 482 -27.15 -5.97 -3.10
CA ALA A 482 -28.22 -6.59 -2.31
C ALA A 482 -29.06 -5.55 -1.55
N GLU A 483 -28.41 -4.56 -0.92
CA GLU A 483 -29.08 -3.41 -0.30
C GLU A 483 -29.90 -2.61 -1.32
N THR A 484 -29.28 -2.23 -2.44
CA THR A 484 -29.94 -1.47 -3.53
C THR A 484 -31.14 -2.22 -4.09
N LYS A 485 -31.04 -3.54 -4.26
CA LYS A 485 -32.14 -4.38 -4.69
C LYS A 485 -33.26 -4.38 -3.63
N ALA A 486 -32.95 -4.59 -2.36
CA ALA A 486 -33.95 -4.61 -1.29
C ALA A 486 -34.71 -3.28 -1.18
N CYS A 487 -34.05 -2.13 -1.38
CA CYS A 487 -34.72 -0.83 -1.44
C CYS A 487 -35.69 -0.74 -2.63
N ARG A 488 -35.28 -1.12 -3.84
CA ARG A 488 -36.13 -1.13 -5.04
C ARG A 488 -37.32 -2.11 -4.91
N ASP A 489 -37.09 -3.26 -4.30
CA ASP A 489 -38.14 -4.26 -4.04
C ASP A 489 -39.16 -3.73 -3.00
N ALA A 490 -38.71 -2.96 -2.00
CA ALA A 490 -39.59 -2.29 -1.04
C ALA A 490 -40.39 -1.14 -1.69
N GLU A 491 -39.73 -0.27 -2.45
CA GLU A 491 -40.36 0.82 -3.22
C GLU A 491 -41.44 0.30 -4.17
N SER A 492 -41.14 -0.76 -4.94
CA SER A 492 -42.09 -1.33 -5.91
C SER A 492 -43.25 -2.11 -5.26
N SER A 493 -43.09 -2.58 -4.03
CA SER A 493 -44.16 -3.27 -3.27
C SER A 493 -44.95 -2.36 -2.32
N GLY A 494 -44.58 -1.08 -2.19
CA GLY A 494 -45.16 -0.16 -1.19
C GLY A 494 -44.84 -0.54 0.26
N SER A 495 -43.79 -1.35 0.47
CA SER A 495 -43.36 -1.78 1.80
C SER A 495 -42.48 -0.72 2.48
N PRO A 496 -42.36 -0.72 3.82
CA PRO A 496 -41.39 0.10 4.53
C PRO A 496 -39.97 -0.14 4.01
N ALA A 497 -39.16 0.92 3.96
CA ALA A 497 -37.75 0.81 3.54
C ALA A 497 -37.00 -0.20 4.43
N PRO A 498 -36.15 -1.07 3.85
CA PRO A 498 -35.43 -2.08 4.62
C PRO A 498 -34.41 -1.42 5.56
N THR A 499 -34.21 -2.01 6.74
CA THR A 499 -33.17 -1.57 7.67
C THR A 499 -31.78 -1.71 7.03
N PRO A 500 -30.95 -0.65 7.00
CA PRO A 500 -29.64 -0.69 6.34
C PRO A 500 -28.73 -1.85 6.77
N GLY A 501 -28.08 -2.44 5.77
CA GLY A 501 -27.17 -3.57 5.87
C GLY A 501 -27.83 -4.93 6.11
N VAL A 502 -29.15 -5.02 6.30
CA VAL A 502 -29.82 -6.31 6.57
C VAL A 502 -29.81 -7.22 5.34
N ALA A 503 -29.98 -6.68 4.13
CA ALA A 503 -29.98 -7.47 2.91
C ALA A 503 -28.56 -7.94 2.53
N GLY A 504 -27.56 -7.09 2.72
CA GLY A 504 -26.14 -7.43 2.55
C GLY A 504 -25.68 -8.49 3.55
N ARG A 505 -26.03 -8.36 4.84
CA ARG A 505 -25.71 -9.36 5.87
C ARG A 505 -26.35 -10.74 5.60
N ARG A 506 -27.53 -10.79 4.96
CA ARG A 506 -28.16 -12.08 4.55
C ARG A 506 -27.34 -12.87 3.52
N LEU A 507 -26.41 -12.23 2.80
CA LEU A 507 -25.51 -12.94 1.88
C LEU A 507 -24.39 -13.71 2.60
N ASN A 508 -24.16 -13.48 3.91
CA ASN A 508 -23.05 -14.06 4.68
C ASN A 508 -21.69 -13.91 3.97
N LEU A 509 -21.41 -12.72 3.43
CA LEU A 509 -20.11 -12.41 2.83
C LEU A 509 -19.04 -12.40 3.94
N GLN A 510 -17.88 -12.98 3.66
CA GLN A 510 -16.78 -13.10 4.63
C GLN A 510 -15.46 -12.61 4.04
N VAL A 511 -14.61 -12.05 4.91
CA VAL A 511 -13.24 -11.61 4.60
C VAL A 511 -12.27 -12.47 5.41
N PRO A 512 -11.45 -13.32 4.76
CA PRO A 512 -10.39 -14.06 5.44
C PRO A 512 -9.32 -13.09 5.95
N MET A 513 -9.12 -13.05 7.26
CA MET A 513 -8.22 -12.11 7.92
C MET A 513 -7.56 -12.66 9.19
N PHE A 514 -6.53 -11.97 9.65
CA PHE A 514 -5.88 -12.15 10.95
C PHE A 514 -5.48 -10.78 11.50
N ARG A 515 -5.38 -10.65 12.82
CA ARG A 515 -4.92 -9.43 13.48
C ARG A 515 -3.42 -9.21 13.22
N GLY A 516 -3.00 -8.01 12.85
CA GLY A 516 -1.58 -7.71 12.71
C GLY A 516 -0.87 -7.75 14.08
N LEU A 517 0.22 -8.51 14.20
CA LEU A 517 1.09 -8.48 15.41
C LEU A 517 1.94 -7.21 15.50
N MET A 518 2.09 -6.48 14.40
CA MET A 518 2.73 -5.17 14.39
C MET A 518 1.84 -4.17 15.13
N ALA A 519 2.03 -4.10 16.45
CA ALA A 519 1.59 -2.99 17.28
C ALA A 519 2.35 -1.73 16.83
N ASN A 520 1.79 -1.07 15.82
CA ASN A 520 2.20 0.24 15.33
C ASN A 520 2.46 1.17 16.52
N PRO A 521 3.55 1.98 16.54
CA PRO A 521 3.75 3.03 17.55
C PRO A 521 2.49 3.87 17.87
N LEU A 522 1.61 4.09 16.88
CA LEU A 522 0.27 4.69 17.05
C LEU A 522 -0.57 4.08 18.20
N SER A 523 -0.36 2.80 18.50
CA SER A 523 -1.20 1.96 19.39
C SER A 523 -0.58 1.68 20.77
N LYS A 524 0.69 2.02 20.99
CA LYS A 524 1.45 1.65 22.20
C LYS A 524 1.27 2.63 23.37
N GLU A 525 1.44 3.93 23.14
CA GLU A 525 1.43 4.95 24.21
C GLU A 525 0.66 6.24 23.80
N PHE A 526 -0.65 6.12 23.68
CA PHE A 526 -1.53 7.23 23.35
C PHE A 526 -1.89 8.05 24.60
N VAL A 527 -1.10 9.09 24.90
CA VAL A 527 -1.46 10.09 25.92
C VAL A 527 -2.60 10.96 25.36
N SER A 528 -3.74 10.96 26.05
CA SER A 528 -5.04 11.35 25.48
C SER A 528 -5.24 12.84 25.21
N ASP A 529 -4.42 13.72 25.80
CA ASP A 529 -4.78 15.14 25.99
C ASP A 529 -3.83 16.13 25.30
N GLY A 530 -2.68 15.68 24.80
CA GLY A 530 -1.66 16.53 24.15
C GLY A 530 -2.05 16.99 22.74
N PRO A 531 -1.41 18.04 22.18
CA PRO A 531 -1.73 18.53 20.84
C PRO A 531 -1.26 17.57 19.75
N MET A 532 -1.97 17.51 18.61
CA MET A 532 -1.59 16.63 17.50
C MET A 532 -1.78 17.24 16.11
N VAL A 533 -0.86 16.92 15.20
CA VAL A 533 -1.02 17.16 13.75
C VAL A 533 -1.11 15.80 13.03
N LEU A 534 -2.15 15.63 12.23
CA LEU A 534 -2.47 14.44 11.46
C LEU A 534 -2.39 14.79 9.98
N ILE A 535 -1.51 14.14 9.21
CA ILE A 535 -1.24 14.49 7.81
C ILE A 535 -1.53 13.27 6.94
N GLY A 536 -2.65 13.29 6.21
CA GLY A 536 -3.21 12.12 5.53
C GLY A 536 -3.58 12.39 4.08
N ALA A 537 -3.05 11.61 3.13
CA ALA A 537 -3.45 11.73 1.71
C ALA A 537 -4.40 10.60 1.29
N GLY A 538 -5.56 10.94 0.73
CA GLY A 538 -6.60 10.00 0.31
C GLY A 538 -7.02 9.08 1.45
N VAL A 539 -6.84 7.77 1.26
CA VAL A 539 -7.13 6.73 2.27
C VAL A 539 -6.22 6.78 3.49
N GLY A 540 -5.13 7.56 3.47
CA GLY A 540 -4.31 7.88 4.65
C GLY A 540 -5.06 8.60 5.78
N MET A 541 -6.28 9.10 5.52
CA MET A 541 -7.19 9.58 6.56
C MET A 541 -7.80 8.44 7.41
N ALA A 542 -7.77 7.18 6.95
CA ALA A 542 -8.44 6.06 7.61
C ALA A 542 -8.00 5.84 9.08
N PRO A 543 -6.70 5.66 9.43
CA PRO A 543 -6.32 5.45 10.83
C PRO A 543 -6.63 6.65 11.72
N PHE A 544 -6.55 7.87 11.19
CA PHE A 544 -6.84 9.10 11.93
C PHE A 544 -8.30 9.22 12.36
N ARG A 545 -9.23 8.67 11.58
CA ARG A 545 -10.66 8.71 11.89
C ARG A 545 -10.97 8.17 13.29
N GLY A 546 -10.41 7.03 13.67
CA GLY A 546 -10.61 6.42 14.99
C GLY A 546 -10.07 7.30 16.13
N PHE A 547 -8.88 7.87 15.94
CA PHE A 547 -8.24 8.75 16.92
C PHE A 547 -9.05 10.03 17.15
N ILE A 548 -9.49 10.69 16.07
CA ILE A 548 -10.26 11.93 16.16
C ILE A 548 -11.61 11.66 16.81
N LEU A 549 -12.36 10.63 16.37
CA LEU A 549 -13.66 10.30 16.95
C LEU A 549 -13.57 9.91 18.43
N ASN A 550 -12.50 9.24 18.86
CA ASN A 550 -12.32 8.92 20.27
C ASN A 550 -11.97 10.16 21.11
N ARG A 551 -11.12 11.07 20.60
CA ARG A 551 -10.79 12.32 21.30
C ARG A 551 -11.92 13.35 21.31
N LEU A 552 -12.77 13.38 20.29
CA LEU A 552 -13.95 14.27 20.24
C LEU A 552 -15.01 13.95 21.31
N LYS A 553 -14.98 12.76 21.94
CA LYS A 553 -15.78 12.48 23.14
C LYS A 553 -15.41 13.39 24.32
N ASN A 554 -14.15 13.84 24.38
CA ASN A 554 -13.66 14.76 25.41
C ASN A 554 -13.65 16.19 24.83
N ALA A 555 -14.64 17.01 25.19
CA ALA A 555 -14.81 18.37 24.64
C ALA A 555 -13.55 19.25 24.71
N ASN A 556 -12.70 19.07 25.72
CA ASN A 556 -11.44 19.80 25.89
C ASN A 556 -10.35 19.47 24.83
N CYS A 557 -10.55 18.44 24.01
CA CYS A 557 -9.58 17.99 23.01
C CYS A 557 -9.83 18.51 21.59
N ALA A 558 -11.01 19.05 21.26
CA ALA A 558 -11.32 19.49 19.89
C ALA A 558 -10.31 20.54 19.37
N ASN A 559 -9.99 21.54 20.20
CA ASN A 559 -9.07 22.64 19.87
C ASN A 559 -7.57 22.26 19.90
N LYS A 560 -7.25 20.96 19.95
CA LYS A 560 -5.89 20.42 20.04
C LYS A 560 -5.55 19.44 18.92
N ILE A 561 -6.42 19.32 17.91
CA ILE A 561 -6.29 18.36 16.81
C ILE A 561 -6.32 19.14 15.51
N TRP A 562 -5.26 18.99 14.71
CA TRP A 562 -5.17 19.54 13.36
C TRP A 562 -5.02 18.40 12.36
N LEU A 563 -5.89 18.33 11.37
CA LEU A 563 -5.90 17.31 10.32
C LEU A 563 -5.69 17.98 8.96
N ILE A 564 -4.62 17.63 8.26
CA ILE A 564 -4.34 18.05 6.89
C ILE A 564 -4.68 16.86 5.97
N GLN A 565 -5.80 16.94 5.25
CA GLN A 565 -6.24 15.89 4.32
C GLN A 565 -5.94 16.29 2.86
N GLY A 566 -5.12 15.51 2.16
CA GLY A 566 -4.84 15.67 0.74
C GLY A 566 -5.76 14.85 -0.16
N ILE A 567 -6.41 15.50 -1.13
CA ILE A 567 -7.33 14.87 -2.10
C ILE A 567 -7.15 15.46 -3.52
N ARG A 568 -7.90 14.97 -4.51
CA ARG A 568 -7.93 15.59 -5.85
C ARG A 568 -8.99 16.67 -5.95
N ASP A 569 -10.22 16.34 -5.59
CA ASP A 569 -11.42 17.15 -5.75
C ASP A 569 -12.40 16.87 -4.62
N SER A 570 -12.74 17.91 -3.84
CA SER A 570 -13.67 17.80 -2.69
C SER A 570 -15.06 17.30 -3.07
N MET A 571 -15.48 17.46 -4.32
CA MET A 571 -16.77 16.96 -4.78
C MET A 571 -16.77 15.45 -5.01
N LEU A 572 -15.61 14.82 -5.24
CA LEU A 572 -15.51 13.43 -5.71
C LEU A 572 -14.77 12.49 -4.76
N ASP A 573 -13.63 12.90 -4.19
CA ASP A 573 -12.75 12.03 -3.39
C ASP A 573 -12.45 12.51 -1.95
N GLU A 574 -13.26 13.42 -1.41
CA GLU A 574 -13.27 13.76 0.03
C GLU A 574 -13.96 12.66 0.86
N ILE A 575 -13.20 11.62 1.21
CA ILE A 575 -13.70 10.55 2.07
C ILE A 575 -14.00 11.04 3.50
N TYR A 576 -15.04 10.45 4.11
CA TYR A 576 -15.52 10.75 5.48
C TYR A 576 -15.95 12.21 5.75
N GLN A 577 -16.30 12.96 4.70
CA GLN A 577 -16.92 14.29 4.82
C GLN A 577 -18.17 14.25 5.71
N GLY A 578 -18.26 15.14 6.70
CA GLY A 578 -19.37 15.25 7.65
C GLY A 578 -19.26 14.36 8.89
N GLU A 579 -18.41 13.32 8.90
CA GLU A 579 -18.35 12.36 10.02
C GLU A 579 -17.70 12.95 11.29
N LEU A 580 -16.99 14.09 11.20
CA LEU A 580 -16.39 14.79 12.36
C LEU A 580 -17.33 15.81 13.04
N GLY A 581 -18.55 15.97 12.55
CA GLY A 581 -19.56 16.85 13.13
C GLY A 581 -19.20 18.34 13.08
N VAL A 582 -19.69 19.12 14.07
CA VAL A 582 -19.61 20.59 14.06
C VAL A 582 -18.18 21.14 14.04
N HIS A 583 -17.21 20.41 14.62
CA HIS A 583 -15.81 20.80 14.69
C HIS A 583 -15.01 20.49 13.41
N GLU A 584 -15.62 19.88 12.38
CA GLU A 584 -14.89 19.49 11.17
C GLU A 584 -14.16 20.68 10.52
N LYS A 585 -14.77 21.87 10.45
CA LYS A 585 -14.15 23.07 9.87
C LYS A 585 -12.99 23.65 10.69
N GLU A 586 -12.94 23.34 11.97
CA GLU A 586 -11.91 23.82 12.91
C GLU A 586 -10.70 22.86 12.93
N ILE A 587 -10.97 21.57 12.82
CA ILE A 587 -9.98 20.48 12.89
C ILE A 587 -9.40 20.14 11.50
N LYS A 588 -10.24 20.04 10.48
CA LYS A 588 -9.91 19.43 9.17
C LYS A 588 -9.65 20.50 8.11
N LYS A 589 -8.41 20.56 7.65
CA LYS A 589 -7.98 21.30 6.46
C LYS A 589 -7.87 20.38 5.26
N VAL A 590 -8.76 20.59 4.28
CA VAL A 590 -8.72 19.87 3.00
C VAL A 590 -7.81 20.60 2.00
N VAL A 591 -6.90 19.86 1.36
CA VAL A 591 -5.97 20.34 0.33
C VAL A 591 -6.28 19.61 -0.98
N GLN A 592 -6.56 20.38 -2.04
CA GLN A 592 -6.99 19.85 -3.33
C GLN A 592 -5.91 20.04 -4.40
N SER A 593 -5.47 18.94 -4.99
CA SER A 593 -4.46 18.98 -6.06
C SER A 593 -5.00 19.39 -7.43
N ARG A 594 -6.33 19.33 -7.66
CA ARG A 594 -6.98 19.67 -8.95
C ARG A 594 -8.08 20.74 -8.84
N GLY A 595 -8.11 21.50 -7.75
CA GLY A 595 -9.23 22.40 -7.41
C GLY A 595 -9.65 23.37 -8.52
N THR A 596 -10.87 23.18 -9.05
CA THR A 596 -11.58 24.25 -9.74
C THR A 596 -12.02 25.30 -8.72
N THR A 597 -11.91 26.58 -9.08
CA THR A 597 -12.25 27.68 -8.18
C THR A 597 -13.75 27.90 -8.22
N ALA A 598 -14.46 27.43 -7.19
CA ALA A 598 -15.80 27.90 -6.89
C ALA A 598 -15.73 29.39 -6.53
N GLY A 599 -15.97 30.27 -7.51
CA GLY A 599 -15.61 31.69 -7.36
C GLY A 599 -16.07 32.64 -8.45
N ALA A 600 -17.23 32.41 -9.09
CA ALA A 600 -17.99 33.41 -9.85
C ALA A 600 -19.38 32.90 -10.27
N ALA A 601 -20.25 32.54 -9.32
CA ALA A 601 -21.65 32.19 -9.59
C ALA A 601 -22.59 33.16 -8.86
N GLY A 602 -22.55 34.42 -9.27
CA GLY A 602 -23.57 35.40 -8.89
C GLY A 602 -24.76 35.31 -9.84
N GLY A 603 -25.88 34.77 -9.33
CA GLY A 603 -27.27 35.02 -9.79
C GLY A 603 -27.61 34.94 -11.29
N GLY A 604 -28.41 33.95 -11.67
CA GLY A 604 -29.13 33.95 -12.95
C GLY A 604 -29.29 32.53 -13.50
N GLY A 605 -30.52 32.00 -13.53
CA GLY A 605 -30.80 30.70 -14.13
C GLY A 605 -31.35 30.83 -15.54
N ALA A 606 -31.10 29.83 -16.40
CA ALA A 606 -32.05 29.30 -17.38
C ALA A 606 -31.43 28.17 -18.22
N ALA A 607 -32.28 27.19 -18.55
CA ALA A 607 -32.29 26.35 -19.76
C ALA A 607 -31.00 25.63 -20.21
N ALA A 608 -31.12 24.31 -20.33
CA ALA A 608 -30.25 23.49 -21.17
C ALA A 608 -30.51 23.78 -22.67
N THR A 609 -29.46 23.70 -23.49
CA THR A 609 -29.56 23.43 -24.92
C THR A 609 -28.35 22.63 -25.37
N GLU A 610 -28.58 21.59 -26.16
CA GLU A 610 -27.55 20.73 -26.75
C GLU A 610 -26.78 21.48 -27.86
N PRO A 611 -25.52 21.11 -28.16
CA PRO A 611 -24.80 21.66 -29.30
C PRO A 611 -25.27 21.01 -30.61
N PRO A 612 -25.62 21.78 -31.66
CA PRO A 612 -25.95 21.22 -32.95
C PRO A 612 -24.69 20.75 -33.70
N VAL A 613 -24.86 19.66 -34.43
CA VAL A 613 -23.90 19.13 -35.41
C VAL A 613 -24.17 19.83 -36.75
N ASP A 614 -23.16 20.32 -37.47
CA ASP A 614 -22.82 19.77 -38.80
C ASP A 614 -21.74 20.56 -39.58
N ALA A 615 -21.15 19.82 -40.52
CA ALA A 615 -20.06 20.16 -41.43
C ALA A 615 -20.33 21.33 -42.40
N ALA A 616 -19.23 21.96 -42.87
CA ALA A 616 -18.76 21.77 -44.26
C ALA A 616 -17.41 22.48 -44.52
N LYS A 617 -16.70 22.03 -45.55
CA LYS A 617 -15.50 22.67 -46.11
C LYS A 617 -15.89 23.83 -47.05
N ASP A 618 -14.98 24.79 -47.24
CA ASP A 618 -14.53 25.14 -48.60
C ASP A 618 -13.09 25.68 -48.58
N ASP A 619 -12.39 25.56 -49.70
CA ASP A 619 -10.97 25.89 -49.87
C ASP A 619 -10.76 27.33 -50.39
N GLY A 620 -9.60 27.92 -50.11
CA GLY A 620 -9.25 29.27 -50.57
C GLY A 620 -7.79 29.63 -50.36
N VAL A 621 -6.93 29.28 -51.32
CA VAL A 621 -5.51 29.63 -51.35
C VAL A 621 -5.31 30.84 -52.27
N GLU A 622 -4.77 31.94 -51.74
CA GLU A 622 -3.92 32.86 -52.50
C GLU A 622 -2.73 33.30 -51.62
N ASP A 623 -1.61 33.57 -52.29
CA ASP A 623 -0.26 33.66 -51.73
C ASP A 623 0.35 35.01 -52.11
N HIS A 624 0.97 35.73 -51.18
CA HIS A 624 2.08 36.65 -51.44
C HIS A 624 2.78 37.13 -50.15
N PRO A 625 4.11 37.35 -50.16
CA PRO A 625 4.89 37.73 -48.99
C PRO A 625 5.09 39.25 -48.88
N ASP A 626 5.29 39.78 -47.67
CA ASP A 626 6.56 40.41 -47.30
C ASP A 626 6.65 40.84 -45.81
N ASP A 627 7.89 41.01 -45.39
CA ASP A 627 8.46 41.36 -44.09
C ASP A 627 7.74 42.45 -43.25
N HIS A 628 7.60 42.23 -41.93
CA HIS A 628 8.10 43.15 -40.88
C HIS A 628 7.78 42.71 -39.43
N LEU A 629 8.85 42.49 -38.65
CA LEU A 629 9.04 42.60 -37.19
C LEU A 629 7.89 42.27 -36.19
N PRO A 630 8.10 41.40 -35.18
CA PRO A 630 7.04 40.97 -34.26
C PRO A 630 6.59 42.08 -33.30
N SER A 631 5.32 42.46 -33.42
CA SER A 631 4.59 43.17 -32.37
C SER A 631 4.55 42.32 -31.10
N ARG A 632 4.96 42.91 -29.98
CA ARG A 632 4.99 42.29 -28.65
C ARG A 632 3.58 42.27 -28.05
N THR A 633 2.69 41.46 -28.61
CA THR A 633 1.38 41.17 -28.02
C THR A 633 1.59 40.40 -26.71
N THR A 634 1.16 40.98 -25.60
CA THR A 634 1.35 40.37 -24.28
C THR A 634 0.43 39.16 -24.11
N ASP A 635 1.02 37.97 -24.00
CA ASP A 635 0.28 36.75 -23.64
C ASP A 635 -0.44 36.93 -22.31
N ALA A 636 -1.77 37.03 -22.37
CA ALA A 636 -2.63 37.15 -21.22
C ALA A 636 -2.78 35.80 -20.50
N LYS A 637 -1.71 35.40 -19.81
CA LYS A 637 -1.69 34.46 -18.68
C LYS A 637 -2.70 33.31 -18.76
N ASN A 638 -2.40 32.31 -19.59
CA ASN A 638 -2.82 30.95 -19.27
C ASN A 638 -1.92 30.42 -18.13
N GLN A 639 -2.05 31.01 -16.93
CA GLN A 639 -1.34 30.55 -15.74
C GLN A 639 -1.92 29.21 -15.32
N ALA A 640 -1.27 28.13 -15.74
CA ALA A 640 -1.55 26.79 -15.25
C ALA A 640 -1.53 26.81 -13.72
N LYS A 641 -2.67 26.49 -13.11
CA LYS A 641 -2.80 26.45 -11.65
C LYS A 641 -1.80 25.44 -11.09
N VAL A 642 -0.89 25.92 -10.24
CA VAL A 642 0.05 25.05 -9.54
C VAL A 642 -0.74 24.09 -8.64
N ALA A 643 -0.54 22.78 -8.83
CA ALA A 643 -1.16 21.77 -8.01
C ALA A 643 -0.67 21.91 -6.56
N LYS A 644 -1.59 21.89 -5.60
CA LYS A 644 -1.29 22.02 -4.17
C LYS A 644 -1.42 20.67 -3.46
N TYR A 645 -0.47 20.38 -2.58
CA TYR A 645 -0.36 19.12 -1.84
C TYR A 645 -0.21 19.35 -0.33
N VAL A 646 -0.28 18.27 0.45
CA VAL A 646 -0.27 18.34 1.93
C VAL A 646 1.01 19.00 2.47
N GLN A 647 2.17 18.75 1.85
CA GLN A 647 3.44 19.35 2.21
C GLN A 647 3.48 20.88 2.04
N ASP A 648 2.65 21.44 1.16
CA ASP A 648 2.52 22.89 1.01
C ASP A 648 1.71 23.49 2.16
N GLU A 649 0.67 22.78 2.61
CA GLU A 649 -0.13 23.18 3.77
C GLU A 649 0.65 23.02 5.08
N VAL A 650 1.52 22.01 5.20
CA VAL A 650 2.47 21.85 6.34
C VAL A 650 3.38 23.08 6.46
N ARG A 651 3.96 23.55 5.34
CA ARG A 651 4.77 24.79 5.32
C ARG A 651 3.94 26.04 5.64
N LEU A 652 2.71 26.14 5.11
CA LEU A 652 1.82 27.28 5.40
C LEU A 652 1.36 27.32 6.87
N GLN A 653 1.28 26.17 7.55
CA GLN A 653 0.92 26.05 8.97
C GLN A 653 2.15 25.81 9.87
N ALA A 654 3.33 26.25 9.43
CA ALA A 654 4.60 26.05 10.13
C ALA A 654 4.55 26.41 11.63
N ASP A 655 3.86 27.49 12.01
CA ASP A 655 3.73 27.89 13.43
C ASP A 655 2.96 26.87 14.27
N ILE A 656 1.90 26.24 13.73
CA ILE A 656 1.13 25.19 14.40
C ILE A 656 1.97 23.91 14.47
N VAL A 657 2.60 23.52 13.36
CA VAL A 657 3.44 22.32 13.28
C VAL A 657 4.61 22.41 14.26
N TRP A 658 5.26 23.58 14.35
CA TRP A 658 6.35 23.85 15.28
C TRP A 658 5.88 23.90 16.74
N PHE A 659 4.72 24.49 17.02
CA PHE A 659 4.11 24.45 18.35
C PHE A 659 3.85 23.01 18.82
N VAL A 660 3.26 22.16 17.97
CA VAL A 660 3.03 20.75 18.31
C VAL A 660 4.34 19.98 18.44
N ALA A 661 5.33 20.23 17.57
CA ALA A 661 6.63 19.57 17.64
C ALA A 661 7.39 19.85 18.95
N ASN A 662 7.19 21.02 19.57
CA ASN A 662 7.86 21.41 20.82
C ASN A 662 7.04 21.13 22.09
N ALA A 663 5.76 20.79 21.99
CA ALA A 663 4.98 20.37 23.14
C ALA A 663 5.50 19.01 23.68
N VAL A 664 5.56 18.89 25.02
CA VAL A 664 6.09 17.69 25.70
C VAL A 664 5.27 16.44 25.39
N ASP A 665 3.96 16.60 25.23
CA ASP A 665 2.99 15.58 24.85
C ASP A 665 2.50 15.71 23.39
N GLY A 666 3.14 16.60 22.61
CA GLY A 666 2.84 16.86 21.21
C GLY A 666 3.20 15.70 20.30
N ARG A 667 2.34 15.41 19.32
CA ARG A 667 2.54 14.30 18.37
C ARG A 667 2.22 14.68 16.93
N ILE A 668 3.05 14.25 15.99
CA ILE A 668 2.87 14.45 14.56
C ILE A 668 2.79 13.09 13.88
N PHE A 669 1.74 12.89 13.10
CA PHE A 669 1.44 11.62 12.45
C PHE A 669 1.27 11.82 10.94
N VAL A 670 1.95 10.99 10.14
CA VAL A 670 1.91 11.04 8.67
C VAL A 670 1.42 9.71 8.13
N CYS A 671 0.47 9.72 7.20
CA CYS A 671 -0.15 8.51 6.67
C CYS A 671 -0.56 8.63 5.20
N GLY A 672 -0.28 7.59 4.40
CA GLY A 672 -0.55 7.57 2.96
C GLY A 672 0.64 7.03 2.17
N SER A 673 0.87 7.53 0.94
CA SER A 673 1.93 6.94 0.11
C SER A 673 3.33 7.37 0.53
N THR A 674 4.28 6.43 0.60
CA THR A 674 5.69 6.72 0.93
C THR A 674 6.32 7.65 -0.11
N LYS A 675 6.17 7.30 -1.40
CA LYS A 675 6.78 8.06 -2.49
C LYS A 675 6.01 9.34 -2.78
N GLY A 676 6.74 10.46 -2.90
CA GLY A 676 6.22 11.78 -3.18
C GLY A 676 5.46 12.45 -2.03
N MET A 677 4.55 11.74 -1.33
CA MET A 677 3.83 12.29 -0.18
C MET A 677 4.65 12.20 1.10
N GLY A 678 5.05 10.99 1.54
CA GLY A 678 5.86 10.80 2.73
C GLY A 678 7.17 11.60 2.69
N GLU A 679 7.96 11.38 1.63
CA GLU A 679 9.21 12.11 1.34
C GLU A 679 8.99 13.64 1.30
N GLY A 680 7.90 14.10 0.66
CA GLY A 680 7.57 15.52 0.54
C GLY A 680 7.16 16.17 1.86
N VAL A 681 6.47 15.43 2.73
CA VAL A 681 6.10 15.89 4.08
C VAL A 681 7.31 15.89 5.00
N GLU A 682 8.19 14.89 4.95
CA GLU A 682 9.43 14.88 5.75
C GLU A 682 10.34 16.05 5.36
N SER A 683 10.47 16.37 4.06
CA SER A 683 11.11 17.60 3.59
C SER A 683 10.44 18.87 4.13
N ALA A 684 9.10 18.94 4.15
CA ALA A 684 8.40 20.10 4.70
C ALA A 684 8.59 20.25 6.23
N LEU A 685 8.70 19.14 6.97
CA LEU A 685 8.99 19.15 8.40
C LEU A 685 10.42 19.64 8.69
N LEU A 686 11.40 19.29 7.86
CA LEU A 686 12.75 19.87 7.91
C LEU A 686 12.70 21.38 7.69
N ASP A 687 12.01 21.86 6.66
CA ASP A 687 11.87 23.30 6.37
C ASP A 687 11.23 24.06 7.55
N VAL A 688 10.19 23.50 8.18
CA VAL A 688 9.54 24.08 9.38
C VAL A 688 10.52 24.18 10.55
N ALA A 689 11.33 23.14 10.79
CA ALA A 689 12.30 23.15 11.88
C ALA A 689 13.46 24.13 11.64
N MET A 690 13.85 24.35 10.38
CA MET A 690 14.84 25.35 10.00
C MET A 690 14.28 26.78 10.14
N ASP A 691 13.09 27.06 9.60
CA ASP A 691 12.45 28.40 9.63
C ASP A 691 12.04 28.82 11.05
N LYS A 692 11.33 27.94 11.77
CA LYS A 692 10.74 28.27 13.08
C LYS A 692 11.65 27.94 14.27
N GLY A 693 12.54 26.97 14.11
CA GLY A 693 13.55 26.62 15.13
C GLY A 693 14.88 27.35 14.99
N GLY A 694 15.13 28.02 13.86
CA GLY A 694 16.44 28.61 13.56
C GLY A 694 17.55 27.56 13.42
N LEU A 695 17.19 26.30 13.13
CA LEU A 695 18.11 25.18 13.01
C LEU A 695 18.75 25.15 11.62
N ASP A 696 19.98 24.63 11.54
CA ASP A 696 20.53 24.23 10.25
C ASP A 696 19.97 22.87 9.80
N LEU A 697 20.25 22.47 8.56
CA LEU A 697 19.70 21.24 7.98
C LEU A 697 20.13 19.96 8.73
N GLU A 698 21.33 19.93 9.30
CA GLU A 698 21.85 18.78 10.02
C GLU A 698 21.20 18.67 11.41
N THR A 699 21.12 19.77 12.16
CA THR A 699 20.41 19.82 13.45
C THR A 699 18.92 19.58 13.29
N ALA A 700 18.29 20.06 12.20
CA ALA A 700 16.88 19.79 11.90
C ALA A 700 16.62 18.29 11.65
N LYS A 701 17.53 17.57 10.96
CA LYS A 701 17.45 16.11 10.81
C LYS A 701 17.57 15.41 12.16
N MET A 702 18.60 15.73 12.94
CA MET A 702 18.80 15.15 14.28
C MET A 702 17.61 15.41 15.22
N PHE A 703 16.98 16.59 15.12
CA PHE A 703 15.75 16.91 15.85
C PHE A 703 14.62 15.93 15.50
N TRP A 704 14.32 15.74 14.21
CA TRP A 704 13.24 14.84 13.79
C TRP A 704 13.56 13.35 14.01
N GLU A 705 14.82 12.94 13.92
CA GLU A 705 15.28 11.60 14.34
C GLU A 705 15.05 11.40 15.85
N GLY A 706 15.39 12.38 16.68
CA GLY A 706 15.08 12.38 18.11
C GLY A 706 13.57 12.30 18.39
N LYS A 707 12.74 13.04 17.65
CA LYS A 707 11.27 12.98 17.73
C LYS A 707 10.71 11.62 17.31
N ARG A 708 11.33 10.99 16.31
CA ARG A 708 10.98 9.64 15.84
C ARG A 708 11.33 8.59 16.89
N GLY A 709 12.54 8.65 17.46
CA GLY A 709 12.99 7.79 18.55
C GLY A 709 12.17 7.93 19.84
N ALA A 710 11.68 9.13 20.13
CA ALA A 710 10.78 9.42 21.25
C ALA A 710 9.29 9.10 20.99
N GLY A 711 8.93 8.58 19.80
CA GLY A 711 7.53 8.30 19.45
C GLY A 711 6.62 9.54 19.29
N GLN A 712 7.22 10.74 19.22
CA GLN A 712 6.51 12.01 19.00
C GLN A 712 6.28 12.28 17.51
N PHE A 713 7.09 11.71 16.62
CA PHE A 713 6.87 11.71 15.17
C PHE A 713 6.74 10.28 14.65
N ILE A 714 5.59 9.96 14.06
CA ILE A 714 5.28 8.61 13.54
C ILE A 714 4.78 8.73 12.10
N ALA A 715 5.40 8.00 11.19
CA ALA A 715 4.99 7.89 9.79
C ALA A 715 4.59 6.44 9.48
N GLU A 716 3.36 6.24 9.01
CA GLU A 716 2.84 4.97 8.51
C GLU A 716 2.54 5.14 7.01
N THR A 717 3.53 4.89 6.16
CA THR A 717 3.43 5.12 4.72
C THR A 717 3.66 3.84 3.90
N TRP A 718 3.06 3.77 2.71
CA TRP A 718 3.02 2.57 1.85
C TRP A 718 3.16 2.84 0.34
#